data_AF-A0A944P8A5-F1
#
_entry.id   AF-A0A944P8A5-F1
#
_cell.length_a   1.000
_cell.length_b   1.000
_cell.length_c   1.000
_cell.angle_alpha   90.00
_cell.angle_beta   90.00
_cell.angle_gamma   90.00
#
_symmetry.space_group_name_H-M   'P 1'
#
loop_
_entity.id
_entity.type
_entity.pdbx_description
1 polymer ?
#
loop_
_entity_poly.entity_id
_entity_poly.type
_entity_poly.pdbx_seq_one_letter_code
_entity_poly.pdbx_strand_id
1 'polypeptide(L)'
;MTDVYLALLPLTQEERRAAETPFWQRSSVPDVYRDEVNGAIERRCHKRPVDHPERRAGLAVGVLAAGGFLLYWLLPYLSILRHGLKPEKPLGTSTRPDGTPLPSLDAAIRALAADANVRPPAVLVHAVDTTVNAVAFGHWGRRYIEVSGGLEDRLRTDPGGFDALVRHELGHIRNRDLDVTQGVTALWWAFVTLVAGAFCLSLTGYAGEGTSLRELCLRLALLTGVVYAARNSYLQSRELHADKFSAACPSAACPSASYPSAAARPGSGETARQALDALFDESAKSRPGRGGQTGLWPFATHPSLARRRAALVRPALADELTGWEVALIGCLLAFAVNLILGHSFELMMFGLRTGILKLDDVTTLRPTFAWTALPFLLGAGPLVALGVRYSVLAWGGLGAIGLRLAARLAGLAACFWAGLCLGCLIYPGPITERAGTPTVLLWQSLTGTAALGLALTSTATVALCALLALGCEAVRLPRGPAMFVTGAYGALLAVTGFPTALAAGLAPYLRGVAVSLPLAGALCLVVRRPAQAGPRRALGAGYGTGTVTPAASPMRLRLRLLCHLTTLGMTAWALSTAIRLLTDFAPRSPLTLVSQLGLMLFVFGTGGAALAPHDTVFRRRTQAAAACLGAAALLSAVELFADGRITPWLLLILMGPAAGVVIASENSAAVLYDLRHGNGRRGTDPRSP
;
A
#
# COMPACT_ATOMS: atom_id res chain seq x y z
N MET A 1 29.77 41.37 25.63
CA MET A 1 31.04 42.02 26.02
C MET A 1 32.02 42.17 24.85
N THR A 2 31.91 41.37 23.78
CA THR A 2 32.79 41.43 22.60
C THR A 2 32.53 42.62 21.67
N ASP A 3 31.32 43.16 21.64
CA ASP A 3 30.96 44.29 20.74
C ASP A 3 31.51 45.65 21.18
N VAL A 4 31.89 45.81 22.45
CA VAL A 4 32.41 47.09 22.98
C VAL A 4 33.90 47.28 22.70
N TYR A 5 34.66 46.19 22.51
CA TYR A 5 36.10 46.28 22.26
C TYR A 5 36.47 46.50 20.78
N LEU A 6 35.60 46.11 19.83
CA LEU A 6 35.83 46.36 18.40
C LEU A 6 35.60 47.81 17.99
N ALA A 7 34.91 48.62 18.83
CA ALA A 7 34.60 50.01 18.55
C ALA A 7 35.76 50.99 18.86
N LEU A 8 36.83 50.54 19.54
CA LEU A 8 37.90 51.42 20.04
C LEU A 8 39.22 51.35 19.25
N LEU A 9 39.33 50.46 18.26
CA LEU A 9 40.48 50.42 17.37
C LEU A 9 40.13 51.16 16.07
N PRO A 10 40.96 52.12 15.61
CA PRO A 10 40.73 52.80 14.34
C PRO A 10 40.95 51.81 13.21
N LEU A 11 39.85 51.17 12.77
CA LEU A 11 39.85 50.33 11.59
C LEU A 11 40.25 51.19 10.39
N THR A 12 41.24 50.72 9.65
CA THR A 12 41.64 51.27 8.36
C THR A 12 40.44 51.25 7.39
N GLN A 13 40.46 52.09 6.35
CA GLN A 13 39.35 52.17 5.41
C GLN A 13 39.05 50.83 4.71
N GLU A 14 40.07 49.98 4.57
CA GLU A 14 39.97 48.63 4.02
C GLU A 14 39.30 47.65 4.99
N GLU A 15 39.65 47.70 6.28
CA GLU A 15 39.00 46.91 7.33
C GLU A 15 37.53 47.32 7.53
N ARG A 16 37.21 48.62 7.36
CA ARG A 16 35.84 49.12 7.44
C ARG A 16 34.97 48.60 6.28
N ARG A 17 35.50 48.58 5.05
CA ARG A 17 34.84 47.93 3.88
C ARG A 17 34.72 46.42 4.04
N ALA A 18 35.68 45.76 4.69
CA ALA A 18 35.63 44.33 4.99
C ALA A 18 34.65 43.99 6.13
N ALA A 19 34.37 44.93 7.03
CA ALA A 19 33.35 44.80 8.07
C ALA A 19 31.93 45.07 7.55
N GLU A 20 31.77 45.99 6.60
CA GLU A 20 30.48 46.29 5.93
C GLU A 20 29.94 45.12 5.09
N THR A 21 30.84 44.27 4.59
CA THR A 21 30.49 43.00 3.95
C THR A 21 31.29 41.90 4.62
N PRO A 22 30.79 41.30 5.71
CA PRO A 22 31.57 40.37 6.50
C PRO A 22 32.22 39.32 5.60
N PHE A 23 33.50 39.04 5.82
CA PHE A 23 34.30 38.13 4.98
C PHE A 23 33.63 36.77 4.74
N TRP A 24 32.83 36.28 5.70
CA TRP A 24 32.04 35.05 5.59
C TRP A 24 30.83 35.13 4.63
N GLN A 25 30.44 36.31 4.16
CA GLN A 25 29.45 36.50 3.09
C GLN A 25 30.07 36.54 1.68
N ARG A 26 31.40 36.58 1.54
CA ARG A 26 32.05 36.41 0.23
C ARG A 26 32.02 34.93 -0.13
N SER A 27 31.35 34.60 -1.23
CA SER A 27 31.32 33.24 -1.79
C SER A 27 32.69 32.70 -2.21
N SER A 28 33.72 33.54 -2.24
CA SER A 28 35.11 33.13 -2.43
C SER A 28 36.06 33.92 -1.51
N VAL A 29 36.88 33.17 -0.78
CA VAL A 29 38.07 33.69 -0.10
C VAL A 29 39.15 33.90 -1.16
N PRO A 30 39.70 35.12 -1.34
CA PRO A 30 40.81 35.33 -2.27
C PRO A 30 41.96 34.39 -1.94
N ASP A 31 42.59 33.78 -2.96
CA ASP A 31 43.56 32.70 -2.77
C ASP A 31 44.71 33.09 -1.83
N VAL A 32 45.13 34.37 -1.85
CA VAL A 32 46.18 34.92 -0.97
C VAL A 32 45.86 34.77 0.52
N TYR A 33 44.59 34.80 0.91
CA TYR A 33 44.15 34.69 2.30
C TYR A 33 43.66 33.29 2.67
N ARG A 34 43.59 32.37 1.71
CA ARG A 34 43.02 31.03 1.92
C ARG A 34 43.81 30.24 2.98
N ASP A 35 45.13 30.29 2.92
CA ASP A 35 46.00 29.55 3.85
C ASP A 35 45.99 30.14 5.26
N GLU A 36 45.94 31.47 5.39
CA GLU A 36 45.82 32.15 6.69
C GLU A 36 44.47 31.87 7.36
N VAL A 37 43.38 31.90 6.60
CA VAL A 37 42.03 31.59 7.10
C VAL A 37 41.92 30.12 7.47
N ASN A 38 42.40 29.20 6.63
CA ASN A 38 42.43 27.78 6.95
C ASN A 38 43.27 27.49 8.19
N GLY A 39 44.45 28.12 8.33
CA GLY A 39 45.30 27.99 9.49
C GLY A 39 44.69 28.61 10.75
N ALA A 40 43.95 29.72 10.64
CA ALA A 40 43.22 30.31 11.76
C ALA A 40 42.04 29.42 12.20
N ILE A 41 41.32 28.82 11.25
CA ILE A 41 40.26 27.84 11.52
C ILE A 41 40.85 26.60 12.19
N GLU A 42 41.92 25.99 11.67
CA GLU A 42 42.55 24.81 12.30
C GLU A 42 43.09 25.09 13.71
N ARG A 43 43.62 26.30 13.96
CA ARG A 43 44.17 26.70 15.27
C ARG A 43 43.09 27.04 16.29
N ARG A 44 42.02 27.74 15.90
CA ARG A 44 40.97 28.21 16.82
C ARG A 44 39.79 27.27 16.94
N CYS A 45 39.42 26.62 15.84
CA CYS A 45 38.44 25.56 15.83
C CYS A 45 39.24 24.26 15.82
N HIS A 46 39.47 23.66 17.00
CA HIS A 46 40.04 22.30 17.10
C HIS A 46 39.55 21.46 15.93
N LYS A 47 40.46 20.79 15.18
CA LYS A 47 40.12 19.93 14.04
C LYS A 47 38.85 19.18 14.37
N ARG A 48 37.71 19.67 13.87
CA ARG A 48 36.46 18.97 14.09
C ARG A 48 36.70 17.61 13.47
N PRO A 49 36.50 16.50 14.19
CA PRO A 49 36.56 15.19 13.57
C PRO A 49 35.71 15.31 12.32
N VAL A 50 36.34 15.10 11.15
CA VAL A 50 35.65 15.24 9.88
C VAL A 50 34.52 14.26 9.93
N ASP A 51 33.30 14.78 10.07
CA ASP A 51 32.14 13.93 10.09
C ASP A 51 32.04 13.32 8.70
N HIS A 52 32.10 12.01 8.63
CA HIS A 52 32.02 11.21 7.42
C HIS A 52 30.62 10.58 7.36
N PRO A 53 29.58 11.36 6.99
CA PRO A 53 28.21 10.86 6.93
C PRO A 53 28.09 9.62 6.04
N GLU A 54 28.91 9.51 5.00
CA GLU A 54 29.02 8.34 4.12
C GLU A 54 29.46 7.07 4.86
N ARG A 55 30.40 7.18 5.81
CA ARG A 55 30.86 6.04 6.59
C ARG A 55 29.78 5.60 7.56
N ARG A 56 29.02 6.54 8.14
CA ARG A 56 27.87 6.22 8.99
C ARG A 56 26.74 5.56 8.22
N ALA A 57 26.40 6.10 7.04
CA ALA A 57 25.39 5.50 6.17
C ALA A 57 25.82 4.11 5.68
N GLY A 58 27.06 3.98 5.21
CA GLY A 58 27.65 2.70 4.81
C GLY A 58 27.69 1.69 5.95
N LEU A 59 28.04 2.12 7.17
CA LEU A 59 27.99 1.29 8.37
C LEU A 59 26.55 0.87 8.70
N ALA A 60 25.58 1.79 8.67
CA ALA A 60 24.18 1.48 8.94
C ALA A 60 23.62 0.46 7.93
N VAL A 61 23.87 0.67 6.62
CA VAL A 61 23.49 -0.28 5.57
C VAL A 61 24.21 -1.61 5.76
N GLY A 62 25.50 -1.59 6.07
CA GLY A 62 26.30 -2.78 6.35
C GLY A 62 25.77 -3.58 7.54
N VAL A 63 25.43 -2.92 8.65
CA VAL A 63 24.82 -3.52 9.83
C VAL A 63 23.44 -4.10 9.52
N LEU A 64 22.60 -3.38 8.75
CA LEU A 64 21.29 -3.89 8.32
C LEU A 64 21.43 -5.12 7.42
N ALA A 65 22.33 -5.08 6.44
CA ALA A 65 22.55 -6.18 5.51
C ALA A 65 23.14 -7.41 6.22
N ALA A 66 24.20 -7.23 7.01
CA ALA A 66 24.86 -8.30 7.74
C ALA A 66 23.96 -8.89 8.83
N GLY A 67 23.30 -8.03 9.61
CA GLY A 67 22.34 -8.44 10.64
C GLY A 67 21.13 -9.13 10.05
N GLY A 68 20.57 -8.60 8.95
CA GLY A 68 19.47 -9.21 8.21
C GLY A 68 19.86 -10.57 7.62
N PHE A 69 21.06 -10.70 7.04
CA PHE A 69 21.56 -11.97 6.52
C PHE A 69 21.77 -13.02 7.61
N LEU A 70 22.38 -12.62 8.74
CA LEU A 70 22.58 -13.50 9.89
C LEU A 70 21.25 -14.00 10.45
N LEU A 71 20.28 -13.10 10.64
CA LEU A 71 18.94 -13.44 11.10
C LEU A 71 18.21 -14.33 10.08
N TYR A 72 18.33 -14.04 8.79
CA TYR A 72 17.77 -14.89 7.73
C TYR A 72 18.29 -16.32 7.85
N TRP A 73 19.58 -16.52 8.13
CA TRP A 73 20.12 -17.87 8.31
C TRP A 73 19.69 -18.54 9.61
N LEU A 74 19.66 -17.81 10.73
CA LEU A 74 19.41 -18.37 12.06
C LEU A 74 17.93 -18.62 12.38
N LEU A 75 17.01 -17.82 11.82
CA LEU A 75 15.58 -17.86 12.18
C LEU A 75 14.94 -19.26 12.11
N PRO A 76 15.18 -20.11 11.08
CA PRO A 76 14.61 -21.44 11.03
C PRO A 76 15.07 -22.34 12.19
N TYR A 77 16.35 -22.26 12.56
CA TYR A 77 16.90 -23.05 13.65
C TYR A 77 16.38 -22.57 15.01
N LEU A 78 16.23 -21.26 15.18
CA LEU A 78 15.59 -20.69 16.35
C LEU A 78 14.11 -21.10 16.46
N SER A 79 13.39 -21.21 15.34
CA SER A 79 12.02 -21.71 15.30
C SER A 79 11.94 -23.18 15.73
N ILE A 80 12.84 -24.02 15.20
CA ILE A 80 12.95 -25.45 15.56
C ILE A 80 13.22 -25.59 17.06
N LEU A 81 14.20 -24.84 17.59
CA LEU A 81 14.56 -24.88 19.00
C LEU A 81 13.41 -24.36 19.89
N ARG A 82 12.82 -23.22 19.53
CA ARG A 82 11.79 -22.55 20.34
C ARG A 82 10.49 -23.35 20.43
N HIS A 83 10.06 -23.98 19.34
CA HIS A 83 8.86 -24.82 19.34
C HIS A 83 9.16 -26.29 19.70
N GLY A 84 10.42 -26.63 19.99
CA GLY A 84 10.82 -28.00 20.30
C GLY A 84 10.50 -28.99 19.19
N LEU A 85 10.59 -28.54 17.92
CA LEU A 85 10.17 -29.31 16.77
C LEU A 85 11.07 -30.53 16.60
N LYS A 86 10.44 -31.70 16.44
CA LYS A 86 11.15 -32.95 16.25
C LYS A 86 10.88 -33.48 14.85
N PRO A 87 11.88 -34.07 14.17
CA PRO A 87 11.61 -34.85 12.97
C PRO A 87 10.52 -35.87 13.26
N GLU A 88 9.59 -36.05 12.32
CA GLU A 88 8.63 -37.13 12.41
C GLU A 88 9.37 -38.45 12.61
N LYS A 89 9.06 -39.15 13.70
CA LYS A 89 9.49 -40.53 13.86
C LYS A 89 8.56 -41.37 13.00
N PRO A 90 9.06 -42.29 12.17
CA PRO A 90 8.20 -43.25 11.49
C PRO A 90 7.31 -43.90 12.54
N LEU A 91 6.00 -43.62 12.50
CA LEU A 91 5.05 -44.32 13.34
C LEU A 91 5.18 -45.80 12.94
N GLY A 92 5.78 -46.62 13.81
CA GLY A 92 5.93 -48.05 13.57
C GLY A 92 4.57 -48.60 13.16
N THR A 93 4.50 -49.30 12.02
CA THR A 93 3.31 -49.86 11.34
C THR A 93 1.98 -49.71 12.09
N SER A 94 1.48 -48.49 12.24
CA SER A 94 0.16 -48.26 12.79
C SER A 94 -0.83 -48.70 11.73
N THR A 95 -1.57 -49.77 12.00
CA THR A 95 -2.63 -50.25 11.12
C THR A 95 -3.96 -49.63 11.55
N ARG A 96 -4.77 -49.25 10.57
CA ARG A 96 -6.19 -48.95 10.78
C ARG A 96 -6.91 -50.19 11.34
N PRO A 97 -8.14 -50.03 11.89
CA PRO A 97 -8.95 -51.16 12.34
C PRO A 97 -9.21 -52.23 11.27
N ASP A 98 -9.14 -51.86 9.98
CA ASP A 98 -9.27 -52.75 8.82
C ASP A 98 -7.95 -53.45 8.41
N GLY A 99 -6.87 -53.24 9.16
CA GLY A 99 -5.54 -53.81 8.89
C GLY A 99 -4.71 -53.03 7.87
N THR A 100 -5.23 -51.96 7.26
CA THR A 100 -4.46 -51.16 6.30
C THR A 100 -3.44 -50.28 7.02
N PRO A 101 -2.17 -50.23 6.57
CA PRO A 101 -1.17 -49.35 7.19
C PRO A 101 -1.57 -47.89 7.00
N LEU A 102 -1.56 -47.12 8.07
CA LEU A 102 -1.78 -45.67 8.01
C LEU A 102 -0.62 -45.01 7.24
N PRO A 103 -0.90 -44.09 6.30
CA PRO A 103 0.12 -43.20 5.76
C PRO A 103 0.93 -42.58 6.89
N SER A 104 2.26 -42.70 6.85
CA SER A 104 3.10 -41.76 7.59
C SER A 104 2.85 -40.35 7.04
N LEU A 105 2.86 -39.36 7.92
CA LEU A 105 2.62 -37.97 7.56
C LEU A 105 3.66 -37.48 6.52
N ASP A 106 4.93 -37.88 6.68
CA ASP A 106 6.02 -37.62 5.73
C ASP A 106 5.72 -38.19 4.34
N ALA A 107 5.21 -39.41 4.24
CA ALA A 107 4.83 -39.99 2.96
C ALA A 107 3.66 -39.25 2.30
N ALA A 108 2.65 -38.82 3.07
CA ALA A 108 1.52 -38.05 2.54
C ALA A 108 1.99 -36.67 2.03
N ILE A 109 2.81 -35.95 2.81
CA ILE A 109 3.36 -34.65 2.42
C ILE A 109 4.31 -34.78 1.23
N ARG A 110 5.14 -35.83 1.15
CA ARG A 110 6.01 -36.09 -0.01
C ARG A 110 5.22 -36.35 -1.28
N ALA A 111 4.12 -37.09 -1.19
CA ALA A 111 3.24 -37.33 -2.33
C ALA A 111 2.64 -35.99 -2.83
N LEU A 112 2.11 -35.17 -1.93
CA LEU A 112 1.60 -33.84 -2.27
C LEU A 112 2.69 -32.90 -2.82
N ALA A 113 3.91 -32.97 -2.28
CA ALA A 113 5.05 -32.20 -2.78
C ALA A 113 5.47 -32.62 -4.18
N ALA A 114 5.48 -33.93 -4.47
CA ALA A 114 5.74 -34.46 -5.80
C ALA A 114 4.66 -33.98 -6.80
N ASP A 115 3.38 -34.05 -6.42
CA ASP A 115 2.26 -33.55 -7.22
C ASP A 115 2.36 -32.04 -7.48
N ALA A 116 2.81 -31.27 -6.49
CA ALA A 116 3.05 -29.83 -6.59
C ALA A 116 4.31 -29.47 -7.39
N ASN A 117 5.12 -30.47 -7.80
CA ASN A 117 6.46 -30.30 -8.38
C ASN A 117 7.35 -29.41 -7.49
N VAL A 118 7.40 -29.75 -6.20
CA VAL A 118 8.19 -29.08 -5.18
C VAL A 118 9.15 -30.10 -4.57
N ARG A 119 10.40 -29.69 -4.33
CA ARG A 119 11.36 -30.53 -3.60
C ARG A 119 10.78 -30.85 -2.22
N PRO A 120 10.72 -32.14 -1.82
CA PRO A 120 10.07 -32.53 -0.57
C PRO A 120 10.72 -31.81 0.63
N PRO A 121 9.93 -31.07 1.43
CA PRO A 121 10.42 -30.45 2.65
C PRO A 121 10.59 -31.51 3.75
N ALA A 122 11.44 -31.21 4.75
CA ALA A 122 11.53 -32.05 5.94
C ALA A 122 10.30 -31.82 6.83
N VAL A 123 9.63 -32.90 7.23
CA VAL A 123 8.45 -32.84 8.10
C VAL A 123 8.88 -32.83 9.56
N LEU A 124 8.43 -31.81 10.28
CA LEU A 124 8.67 -31.63 11.70
C LEU A 124 7.34 -31.60 12.44
N VAL A 125 7.25 -32.30 13.57
CA VAL A 125 6.02 -32.40 14.35
C VAL A 125 6.11 -31.53 15.61
N HIS A 126 5.07 -30.74 15.84
CA HIS A 126 4.87 -29.98 17.06
C HIS A 126 3.88 -30.73 17.96
N ALA A 127 4.38 -31.67 18.75
CA ALA A 127 3.55 -32.62 19.50
C ALA A 127 2.65 -31.99 20.59
N VAL A 128 2.94 -30.76 21.01
CA VAL A 128 2.17 -30.03 22.04
C VAL A 128 1.02 -29.22 21.43
N ASP A 129 1.10 -28.88 20.14
CA ASP A 129 0.06 -28.09 19.46
C ASP A 129 -1.06 -29.00 18.97
N THR A 130 -2.23 -28.92 19.61
CA THR A 130 -3.43 -29.68 19.24
C THR A 130 -4.31 -28.95 18.22
N THR A 131 -3.91 -27.76 17.76
CA THR A 131 -4.66 -27.04 16.71
C THR A 131 -4.53 -27.74 15.36
N VAL A 132 -5.42 -27.47 14.40
CA VAL A 132 -5.27 -27.94 13.01
C VAL A 132 -4.46 -26.89 12.26
N ASN A 133 -3.15 -27.08 12.17
CA ASN A 133 -2.24 -26.10 11.60
C ASN A 133 -1.04 -26.75 10.91
N ALA A 134 -0.57 -26.10 9.85
CA ALA A 134 0.73 -26.38 9.25
C ALA A 134 1.42 -25.07 8.94
N VAL A 135 2.75 -25.06 9.00
CA VAL A 135 3.55 -23.89 8.65
C VAL A 135 4.78 -24.32 7.87
N ALA A 136 4.88 -23.88 6.62
CA ALA A 136 6.12 -23.99 5.85
C ALA A 136 7.11 -22.88 6.26
N PHE A 137 8.37 -23.26 6.49
CA PHE A 137 9.44 -22.31 6.82
C PHE A 137 10.81 -22.83 6.38
N GLY A 138 11.84 -21.97 6.49
CA GLY A 138 13.21 -22.32 6.15
C GLY A 138 13.83 -21.41 5.09
N HIS A 139 15.14 -21.50 4.94
CA HIS A 139 15.91 -20.70 3.99
C HIS A 139 16.21 -21.47 2.69
N TRP A 140 16.90 -20.82 1.75
CA TRP A 140 17.30 -21.42 0.49
C TRP A 140 18.01 -22.77 0.71
N GLY A 141 17.55 -23.80 0.00
CA GLY A 141 18.10 -25.16 0.05
C GLY A 141 17.65 -26.04 1.23
N ARG A 142 17.02 -25.49 2.28
CA ARG A 142 16.53 -26.26 3.44
C ARG A 142 15.13 -25.79 3.85
N ARG A 143 14.12 -26.59 3.49
CA ARG A 143 12.71 -26.32 3.76
C ARG A 143 12.15 -27.31 4.77
N TYR A 144 11.28 -26.80 5.63
CA TYR A 144 10.58 -27.57 6.64
C TYR A 144 9.09 -27.29 6.54
N ILE A 145 8.27 -28.29 6.88
CA ILE A 145 6.86 -28.09 7.20
C ILE A 145 6.68 -28.53 8.66
N GLU A 146 6.33 -27.58 9.51
CA GLU A 146 5.82 -27.85 10.85
C GLU A 146 4.38 -28.34 10.72
N VAL A 147 4.08 -29.47 11.36
CA VAL A 147 2.75 -30.07 11.44
C VAL A 147 2.35 -30.19 12.90
N SER A 148 1.20 -29.65 13.25
CA SER A 148 0.61 -29.79 14.58
C SER A 148 -0.04 -31.17 14.77
N GLY A 149 -0.21 -31.60 16.01
CA GLY A 149 -0.90 -32.87 16.32
C GLY A 149 -2.35 -32.90 15.82
N GLY A 150 -3.06 -31.77 15.84
CA GLY A 150 -4.43 -31.69 15.32
C GLY A 150 -4.50 -31.89 13.80
N LEU A 151 -3.47 -31.53 13.04
CA LEU A 151 -3.41 -31.79 11.60
C LEU A 151 -3.10 -33.27 11.30
N GLU A 152 -2.35 -33.96 12.15
CA GLU A 152 -2.17 -35.41 12.07
C GLU A 152 -3.50 -36.16 12.23
N ASP A 153 -4.33 -35.74 13.20
CA ASP A 153 -5.68 -36.28 13.36
C ASP A 153 -6.59 -35.95 12.17
N ARG A 154 -6.40 -34.77 11.58
CA ARG A 154 -7.14 -34.35 10.38
C ARG A 154 -6.83 -35.23 9.17
N LEU A 155 -5.58 -35.65 8.97
CA LEU A 155 -5.23 -36.61 7.91
C LEU A 155 -6.07 -37.91 7.99
N ARG A 156 -6.48 -38.31 9.20
CA ARG A 156 -7.30 -39.52 9.41
C ARG A 156 -8.79 -39.25 9.25
N THR A 157 -9.26 -38.09 9.72
CA THR A 157 -10.70 -37.77 9.84
C THR A 157 -11.26 -36.99 8.65
N ASP A 158 -10.45 -36.14 8.02
CA ASP A 158 -10.75 -35.40 6.80
C ASP A 158 -9.47 -35.20 5.97
N PRO A 159 -9.10 -36.20 5.17
CA PRO A 159 -7.96 -36.12 4.25
C PRO A 159 -8.07 -34.96 3.27
N GLY A 160 -9.29 -34.54 2.88
CA GLY A 160 -9.50 -33.44 1.94
C GLY A 160 -9.09 -32.09 2.53
N GLY A 161 -9.46 -31.84 3.78
CA GLY A 161 -8.98 -30.68 4.56
C GLY A 161 -7.47 -30.71 4.78
N PHE A 162 -6.90 -31.88 5.09
CA PHE A 162 -5.45 -32.05 5.18
C PHE A 162 -4.73 -31.69 3.88
N ASP A 163 -5.14 -32.28 2.75
CA ASP A 163 -4.55 -32.06 1.44
C ASP A 163 -4.61 -30.58 1.04
N ALA A 164 -5.77 -29.94 1.27
CA ALA A 164 -5.98 -28.53 0.96
C ALA A 164 -5.03 -27.61 1.76
N LEU A 165 -4.85 -27.89 3.06
CA LEU A 165 -3.94 -27.12 3.91
C LEU A 165 -2.47 -27.35 3.55
N VAL A 166 -2.05 -28.61 3.36
CA VAL A 166 -0.66 -28.90 2.97
C VAL A 166 -0.34 -28.32 1.58
N ARG A 167 -1.29 -28.34 0.64
CA ARG A 167 -1.11 -27.69 -0.68
C ARG A 167 -0.96 -26.18 -0.56
N HIS A 168 -1.65 -25.53 0.39
CA HIS A 168 -1.45 -24.10 0.68
C HIS A 168 0.01 -23.86 1.10
N GLU A 169 0.52 -24.64 2.05
CA GLU A 169 1.90 -24.55 2.53
C GLU A 169 2.94 -24.86 1.42
N LEU A 170 2.67 -25.87 0.59
CA LEU A 170 3.49 -26.17 -0.59
C LEU A 170 3.44 -25.04 -1.63
N GLY A 171 2.32 -24.31 -1.71
CA GLY A 171 2.17 -23.10 -2.50
C GLY A 171 3.18 -22.03 -2.11
N HIS A 172 3.43 -21.83 -0.82
CA HIS A 172 4.48 -20.93 -0.34
C HIS A 172 5.88 -21.38 -0.78
N ILE A 173 6.17 -22.69 -0.77
CA ILE A 173 7.46 -23.21 -1.25
C ILE A 173 7.57 -23.03 -2.78
N ARG A 174 6.53 -23.39 -3.53
CA ARG A 174 6.48 -23.33 -4.99
C ARG A 174 6.67 -21.91 -5.51
N ASN A 175 6.07 -20.94 -4.83
CA ASN A 175 6.13 -19.52 -5.17
C ASN A 175 7.40 -18.83 -4.62
N ARG A 176 8.27 -19.57 -3.90
CA ARG A 176 9.45 -19.04 -3.19
C ARG A 176 9.12 -17.97 -2.16
N ASP A 177 7.92 -18.03 -1.60
CA ASP A 177 7.45 -17.06 -0.61
C ASP A 177 8.32 -17.13 0.64
N LEU A 178 8.74 -18.33 1.05
CA LEU A 178 9.55 -18.54 2.25
C LEU A 178 10.86 -17.75 2.26
N ASP A 179 11.58 -17.67 1.15
CA ASP A 179 12.84 -16.92 1.10
C ASP A 179 12.61 -15.43 1.31
N VAL A 180 11.58 -14.91 0.64
CA VAL A 180 11.31 -13.49 0.64
C VAL A 180 10.65 -13.09 1.95
N THR A 181 9.68 -13.85 2.47
CA THR A 181 9.04 -13.56 3.76
C THR A 181 10.03 -13.65 4.91
N GLN A 182 10.93 -14.63 4.88
CA GLN A 182 12.00 -14.76 5.86
C GLN A 182 13.04 -13.64 5.72
N GLY A 183 13.45 -13.29 4.50
CA GLY A 183 14.37 -12.18 4.22
C GLY A 183 13.79 -10.85 4.69
N VAL A 184 12.53 -10.56 4.36
CA VAL A 184 11.81 -9.35 4.80
C VAL A 184 11.67 -9.34 6.33
N THR A 185 11.35 -10.48 6.95
CA THR A 185 11.22 -10.56 8.41
C THR A 185 12.58 -10.36 9.11
N ALA A 186 13.65 -10.94 8.58
CA ALA A 186 15.00 -10.77 9.11
C ALA A 186 15.49 -9.31 8.96
N LEU A 187 15.28 -8.71 7.79
CA LEU A 187 15.61 -7.30 7.56
C LEU A 187 14.78 -6.36 8.44
N TRP A 188 13.50 -6.68 8.67
CA TRP A 188 12.64 -5.96 9.59
C TRP A 188 13.20 -5.97 11.01
N TRP A 189 13.60 -7.14 11.53
CA TRP A 189 14.19 -7.23 12.87
C TRP A 189 15.53 -6.48 12.97
N ALA A 190 16.37 -6.53 11.93
CA ALA A 190 17.59 -5.73 11.87
C ALA A 190 17.28 -4.22 11.88
N PHE A 191 16.28 -3.78 11.10
CA PHE A 191 15.82 -2.40 11.07
C PHE A 191 15.28 -1.94 12.44
N VAL A 192 14.40 -2.71 13.07
CA VAL A 192 13.86 -2.39 14.40
C VAL A 192 14.97 -2.31 15.43
N THR A 193 15.95 -3.21 15.38
CA THR A 193 17.11 -3.19 16.29
C THR A 193 17.94 -1.92 16.09
N LEU A 194 18.16 -1.51 14.84
CA LEU A 194 18.88 -0.26 14.52
C LEU A 194 18.11 0.97 15.00
N VAL A 195 16.80 1.03 14.75
CA VAL A 195 15.94 2.13 15.22
C VAL A 195 15.92 2.20 16.75
N ALA A 196 15.80 1.06 17.42
CA ALA A 196 15.86 0.98 18.88
C ALA A 196 17.22 1.42 19.41
N GLY A 197 18.32 0.99 18.78
CA GLY A 197 19.67 1.44 19.14
C GLY A 197 19.86 2.95 18.96
N ALA A 198 19.38 3.51 17.85
CA ALA A 198 19.39 4.95 17.61
C ALA A 198 18.57 5.70 18.66
N PHE A 199 17.38 5.19 19.00
CA PHE A 199 16.53 5.73 20.06
C PHE A 199 17.19 5.65 21.44
N CYS A 200 17.81 4.53 21.82
CA CYS A 200 18.52 4.40 23.08
C CYS A 200 19.71 5.37 23.16
N LEU A 201 20.51 5.48 22.11
CA LEU A 201 21.61 6.46 22.02
C LEU A 201 21.09 7.89 22.16
N SER A 202 19.93 8.16 21.58
CA SER A 202 19.20 9.43 21.69
C SER A 202 18.99 9.86 23.15
N LEU A 203 18.77 8.91 24.06
CA LEU A 203 18.51 9.16 25.49
C LEU A 203 19.77 9.42 26.32
N THR A 204 20.97 9.16 25.79
CA THR A 204 22.22 9.16 26.57
C THR A 204 22.86 10.55 26.78
N GLY A 205 22.17 11.64 26.43
CA GLY A 205 22.71 13.01 26.52
C GLY A 205 23.77 13.37 25.47
N TYR A 206 24.35 12.37 24.78
CA TYR A 206 25.27 12.55 23.66
C TYR A 206 24.61 13.06 22.37
N ALA A 207 23.27 13.08 22.31
CA ALA A 207 22.52 13.30 21.07
C ALA A 207 22.12 14.77 20.79
N GLY A 208 22.61 15.74 21.57
CA GLY A 208 22.35 17.16 21.35
C GLY A 208 20.99 17.65 21.87
N GLU A 209 20.51 18.78 21.34
CA GLU A 209 19.29 19.45 21.79
C GLU A 209 18.01 18.60 21.64
N GLY A 210 17.13 18.65 22.64
CA GLY A 210 15.96 17.76 22.75
C GLY A 210 14.88 17.93 21.66
N THR A 211 14.88 19.03 20.90
CA THR A 211 13.92 19.28 19.80
C THR A 211 14.24 18.44 18.58
N SER A 212 15.50 18.44 18.11
CA SER A 212 15.97 17.60 17.01
C SER A 212 15.79 16.11 17.31
N LEU A 213 15.97 15.73 18.58
CA LEU A 213 15.75 14.37 19.05
C LEU A 213 14.31 13.91 18.89
N ARG A 214 13.34 14.73 19.34
CA ARG A 214 11.91 14.43 19.23
C ARG A 214 11.49 14.30 17.78
N GLU A 215 11.99 15.19 16.92
CA GLU A 215 11.74 15.16 15.49
C GLU A 215 12.29 13.87 14.85
N LEU A 216 13.53 13.49 15.16
CA LEU A 216 14.12 12.25 14.68
C LEU A 216 13.32 11.03 15.14
N CYS A 217 12.95 10.97 16.43
CA CYS A 217 12.14 9.89 16.98
C CYS A 217 10.77 9.77 16.29
N LEU A 218 10.09 10.90 16.03
CA LEU A 218 8.83 10.91 15.29
C LEU A 218 9.01 10.40 13.86
N ARG A 219 10.03 10.87 13.14
CA ARG A 219 10.34 10.43 11.78
C ARG A 219 10.66 8.94 11.72
N LEU A 220 11.46 8.43 12.67
CA LEU A 220 11.79 7.01 12.80
C LEU A 220 10.55 6.17 13.13
N ALA A 221 9.66 6.65 14.01
CA ALA A 221 8.42 5.97 14.33
C ALA A 221 7.48 5.90 13.12
N LEU A 222 7.33 6.99 12.37
CA LEU A 222 6.53 7.03 11.14
C LEU A 222 7.11 6.10 10.07
N LEU A 223 8.42 6.15 9.84
CA LEU A 223 9.11 5.25 8.91
C LEU A 223 8.93 3.78 9.33
N THR A 224 9.04 3.49 10.62
CA THR A 224 8.80 2.15 11.18
C THR A 224 7.37 1.68 10.89
N GLY A 225 6.38 2.55 11.07
CA GLY A 225 4.98 2.26 10.74
C GLY A 225 4.77 1.95 9.24
N VAL A 226 5.41 2.72 8.36
CA VAL A 226 5.35 2.50 6.90
C VAL A 226 6.02 1.19 6.48
N VAL A 227 7.22 0.90 7.01
CA VAL A 227 7.93 -0.36 6.72
C VAL A 227 7.16 -1.56 7.25
N TYR A 228 6.57 -1.44 8.45
CA TYR A 228 5.73 -2.48 9.04
C TYR A 228 4.48 -2.75 8.20
N ALA A 229 3.81 -1.69 7.76
CA ALA A 229 2.70 -1.76 6.82
C ALA A 229 3.08 -2.46 5.51
N ALA A 230 4.26 -2.14 4.97
CA ALA A 230 4.78 -2.76 3.75
C ALA A 230 5.02 -4.24 3.90
N ARG A 231 5.71 -4.63 4.97
CA ARG A 231 5.92 -6.02 5.34
C ARG A 231 4.60 -6.78 5.40
N ASN A 232 3.61 -6.25 6.13
CA ASN A 232 2.35 -6.96 6.32
C ASN A 232 1.51 -7.02 5.03
N SER A 233 1.53 -5.98 4.20
CA SER A 233 0.88 -6.00 2.88
C SER A 233 1.47 -7.09 1.99
N TYR A 234 2.81 -7.20 1.99
CA TYR A 234 3.52 -8.25 1.28
C TYR A 234 3.09 -9.64 1.76
N LEU A 235 3.09 -9.88 3.09
CA LEU A 235 2.63 -11.14 3.66
C LEU A 235 1.18 -11.47 3.24
N GLN A 236 0.28 -10.48 3.32
CA GLN A 236 -1.12 -10.66 2.93
C GLN A 236 -1.28 -11.08 1.45
N SER A 237 -0.50 -10.49 0.54
CA SER A 237 -0.50 -10.88 -0.86
C SER A 237 -0.09 -12.36 -1.00
N ARG A 238 0.99 -12.77 -0.34
CA ARG A 238 1.52 -14.14 -0.43
C ARG A 238 0.54 -15.20 0.05
N GLU A 239 -0.21 -14.93 1.12
CA GLU A 239 -1.32 -15.80 1.57
C GLU A 239 -2.36 -16.03 0.46
N LEU A 240 -2.74 -14.99 -0.29
CA LEU A 240 -3.74 -15.13 -1.36
C LEU A 240 -3.20 -15.94 -2.56
N HIS A 241 -1.90 -15.89 -2.80
CA HIS A 241 -1.27 -16.68 -3.85
C HIS A 241 -1.12 -18.15 -3.47
N ALA A 242 -0.88 -18.44 -2.20
CA ALA A 242 -0.94 -19.81 -1.67
C ALA A 242 -2.38 -20.35 -1.69
N ASP A 243 -3.38 -19.56 -1.30
CA ASP A 243 -4.81 -19.90 -1.42
C ASP A 243 -5.17 -20.25 -2.88
N LYS A 244 -4.75 -19.40 -3.81
CA LYS A 244 -4.93 -19.61 -5.26
C LYS A 244 -4.26 -20.89 -5.74
N PHE A 245 -3.05 -21.18 -5.27
CA PHE A 245 -2.33 -22.38 -5.66
C PHE A 245 -3.06 -23.63 -5.19
N SER A 246 -3.46 -23.68 -3.92
CA SER A 246 -4.19 -24.80 -3.35
C SER A 246 -5.55 -25.01 -4.06
N ALA A 247 -6.28 -23.93 -4.33
CA ALA A 247 -7.57 -23.98 -5.04
C ALA A 247 -7.49 -24.38 -6.51
N ALA A 248 -6.36 -24.14 -7.18
CA ALA A 248 -6.19 -24.40 -8.62
C ALA A 248 -5.95 -25.88 -8.95
N CYS A 249 -5.62 -26.71 -7.96
CA CYS A 249 -5.29 -28.11 -8.19
C CYS A 249 -6.57 -28.98 -8.18
N PRO A 250 -7.03 -29.50 -9.34
CA PRO A 250 -8.27 -30.27 -9.40
C PRO A 250 -8.06 -31.61 -8.68
N SER A 251 -8.89 -31.88 -7.66
CA SER A 251 -8.83 -33.12 -6.87
C SER A 251 -8.85 -34.40 -7.76
N ALA A 252 -9.57 -34.36 -8.88
CA ALA A 252 -9.69 -35.48 -9.81
C ALA A 252 -8.55 -35.63 -10.84
N ALA A 253 -7.70 -34.61 -11.03
CA ALA A 253 -6.64 -34.62 -12.04
C ALA A 253 -5.24 -34.92 -11.46
N CYS A 254 -5.14 -35.05 -10.13
CA CYS A 254 -3.94 -35.59 -9.50
C CYS A 254 -4.03 -37.11 -9.50
N PRO A 255 -3.19 -37.81 -10.29
CA PRO A 255 -3.12 -39.26 -10.26
C PRO A 255 -2.34 -39.69 -9.01
N SER A 256 -2.84 -39.40 -7.81
CA SER A 256 -2.34 -40.04 -6.58
C SER A 256 -2.93 -41.45 -6.46
N ALA A 257 -2.82 -42.23 -7.54
CA ALA A 257 -3.19 -43.64 -7.60
C ALA A 257 -2.32 -44.53 -6.70
N SER A 258 -1.27 -43.96 -6.07
CA SER A 258 -0.37 -44.64 -5.14
C SER A 258 -0.83 -44.61 -3.69
N TYR A 259 -1.81 -43.77 -3.33
CA TYR A 259 -2.56 -43.96 -2.09
C TYR A 259 -3.92 -44.55 -2.45
N PRO A 260 -4.28 -45.75 -1.95
CA PRO A 260 -5.65 -46.22 -2.01
C PRO A 260 -6.48 -45.29 -1.11
N SER A 261 -6.84 -44.13 -1.65
CA SER A 261 -7.92 -43.29 -1.16
C SER A 261 -9.14 -44.19 -1.18
N ALA A 262 -9.51 -44.62 0.03
CA ALA A 262 -10.58 -45.56 0.28
C ALA A 262 -11.78 -45.19 -0.59
N ALA A 263 -12.05 -46.06 -1.58
CA ALA A 263 -13.22 -46.05 -2.45
C ALA A 263 -13.83 -44.66 -2.62
N ALA A 264 -13.32 -43.88 -3.60
CA ALA A 264 -13.89 -42.63 -4.09
C ALA A 264 -15.39 -42.55 -3.76
N ARG A 265 -15.74 -41.95 -2.61
CA ARG A 265 -17.12 -41.94 -2.12
C ARG A 265 -17.90 -41.20 -3.20
N PRO A 266 -18.78 -41.87 -3.97
CA PRO A 266 -19.51 -41.21 -5.04
C PRO A 266 -20.40 -40.17 -4.36
N GLY A 267 -20.05 -38.90 -4.47
CA GLY A 267 -20.76 -37.80 -3.82
C GLY A 267 -19.92 -36.89 -2.91
N SER A 268 -18.68 -37.26 -2.56
CA SER A 268 -17.78 -36.37 -1.79
C SER A 268 -16.93 -35.46 -2.68
N GLY A 269 -17.52 -34.93 -3.76
CA GLY A 269 -16.88 -34.00 -4.71
C GLY A 269 -16.57 -32.63 -4.10
N GLU A 270 -16.14 -32.62 -2.85
CA GLU A 270 -15.68 -31.44 -2.15
C GLU A 270 -14.39 -30.99 -2.80
N THR A 271 -14.49 -29.87 -3.49
CA THR A 271 -13.35 -29.23 -4.16
C THR A 271 -12.36 -28.76 -3.09
N ALA A 272 -11.06 -28.72 -3.40
CA ALA A 272 -10.04 -28.15 -2.50
C ALA A 272 -10.43 -26.75 -1.97
N ARG A 273 -11.19 -26.01 -2.76
CA ARG A 273 -11.79 -24.73 -2.39
C ARG A 273 -12.80 -24.81 -1.25
N GLN A 274 -13.69 -25.81 -1.25
CA GLN A 274 -14.67 -26.01 -0.17
C GLN A 274 -13.97 -26.43 1.12
N ALA A 275 -12.97 -27.32 1.01
CA ALA A 275 -12.14 -27.72 2.13
C ALA A 275 -11.40 -26.50 2.77
N LEU A 276 -10.80 -25.62 1.97
CA LEU A 276 -10.21 -24.37 2.48
C LEU A 276 -11.24 -23.44 3.13
N ASP A 277 -12.44 -23.34 2.55
CA ASP A 277 -13.49 -22.48 3.09
C ASP A 277 -13.99 -22.98 4.46
N ALA A 278 -14.12 -24.31 4.61
CA ALA A 278 -14.44 -24.96 5.88
C ALA A 278 -13.35 -24.72 6.93
N LEU A 279 -12.07 -24.84 6.55
CA LEU A 279 -10.94 -24.51 7.43
C LEU A 279 -10.95 -23.05 7.89
N PHE A 280 -11.38 -22.11 7.02
CA PHE A 280 -11.54 -20.71 7.41
C PHE A 280 -12.67 -20.51 8.41
N ASP A 281 -13.79 -21.25 8.28
CA ASP A 281 -14.87 -21.22 9.26
C ASP A 281 -14.45 -21.82 10.61
N GLU A 282 -13.74 -22.95 10.60
CA GLU A 282 -13.17 -23.56 11.80
C GLU A 282 -12.17 -22.61 12.50
N SER A 283 -11.30 -21.95 11.72
CA SER A 283 -10.37 -20.94 12.22
C SER A 283 -11.06 -19.71 12.81
N ALA A 284 -12.20 -19.30 12.23
CA ALA A 284 -13.01 -18.21 12.76
C ALA A 284 -13.71 -18.59 14.07
N LYS A 285 -14.20 -19.84 14.19
CA LYS A 285 -14.89 -20.36 15.38
C LYS A 285 -13.94 -20.60 16.56
N SER A 286 -12.73 -21.09 16.30
CA SER A 286 -11.72 -21.41 17.34
C SER A 286 -11.14 -20.18 18.06
N ARG A 287 -11.46 -18.96 17.62
CA ARG A 287 -11.04 -17.69 18.26
C ARG A 287 -12.23 -16.90 18.84
N PRO A 288 -13.09 -17.49 19.72
CA PRO A 288 -14.39 -16.92 20.08
C PRO A 288 -14.34 -15.62 20.93
N GLY A 289 -13.18 -15.22 21.46
CA GLY A 289 -13.03 -13.99 22.25
C GLY A 289 -12.41 -12.79 21.51
N ARG A 290 -11.91 -12.96 20.29
CA ARG A 290 -11.40 -11.88 19.44
C ARG A 290 -12.41 -11.59 18.35
N GLY A 291 -13.60 -11.14 18.77
CA GLY A 291 -14.73 -10.84 17.90
C GLY A 291 -14.29 -10.09 16.65
N GLY A 292 -14.34 -10.77 15.50
CA GLY A 292 -14.03 -10.25 14.18
C GLY A 292 -12.84 -9.28 14.15
N GLN A 293 -11.60 -9.78 14.23
CA GLN A 293 -10.35 -9.03 14.08
C GLN A 293 -10.17 -8.34 12.69
N THR A 294 -11.19 -7.62 12.21
CA THR A 294 -11.04 -6.48 11.31
C THR A 294 -10.36 -5.30 12.01
N GLY A 295 -10.29 -5.30 13.36
CA GLY A 295 -9.91 -4.15 14.18
C GLY A 295 -8.48 -3.61 14.03
N LEU A 296 -7.59 -4.29 13.32
CA LEU A 296 -6.25 -3.78 13.01
C LEU A 296 -5.90 -3.86 11.53
N TRP A 297 -6.87 -4.06 10.64
CA TRP A 297 -6.62 -3.84 9.21
C TRP A 297 -6.28 -2.35 9.02
N PRO A 298 -5.14 -1.99 8.39
CA PRO A 298 -4.34 -2.78 7.44
C PRO A 298 -3.08 -3.48 8.01
N PHE A 299 -2.84 -3.41 9.31
CA PHE A 299 -1.67 -3.96 10.02
C PHE A 299 -1.76 -5.45 10.39
N ALA A 300 -2.81 -6.16 9.97
CA ALA A 300 -2.90 -7.61 10.15
C ALA A 300 -1.87 -8.33 9.26
N THR A 301 -1.30 -9.44 9.74
CA THR A 301 -0.39 -10.28 8.94
C THR A 301 -1.11 -11.12 7.89
N HIS A 302 -2.37 -11.50 8.18
CA HIS A 302 -3.20 -12.28 7.26
C HIS A 302 -4.27 -11.39 6.60
N PRO A 303 -4.64 -11.68 5.34
CA PRO A 303 -5.74 -11.00 4.68
C PRO A 303 -7.05 -11.36 5.39
N SER A 304 -8.07 -10.50 5.27
CA SER A 304 -9.37 -10.81 5.83
C SER A 304 -9.95 -12.08 5.21
N LEU A 305 -10.68 -12.88 6.01
CA LEU A 305 -11.31 -14.11 5.51
C LEU A 305 -12.22 -13.86 4.30
N ALA A 306 -12.92 -12.71 4.28
CA ALA A 306 -13.73 -12.29 3.14
C ALA A 306 -12.90 -12.13 1.85
N ARG A 307 -11.67 -11.58 1.96
CA ARG A 307 -10.75 -11.44 0.82
C ARG A 307 -10.19 -12.79 0.38
N ARG A 308 -9.81 -13.67 1.31
CA ARG A 308 -9.36 -15.04 1.01
C ARG A 308 -10.45 -15.81 0.25
N ARG A 309 -11.67 -15.81 0.76
CA ARG A 309 -12.85 -16.39 0.09
C ARG A 309 -13.09 -15.83 -1.30
N ALA A 310 -13.02 -14.51 -1.45
CA ALA A 310 -13.15 -13.87 -2.75
C ALA A 310 -12.06 -14.35 -3.73
N ALA A 311 -10.82 -14.50 -3.28
CA ALA A 311 -9.71 -15.03 -4.08
C ALA A 311 -9.88 -16.52 -4.43
N LEU A 312 -10.45 -17.34 -3.53
CA LEU A 312 -10.84 -18.72 -3.84
C LEU A 312 -11.92 -18.77 -4.93
N VAL A 313 -12.88 -17.85 -4.88
CA VAL A 313 -13.95 -17.75 -5.91
C VAL A 313 -13.41 -17.26 -7.23
N ARG A 314 -12.54 -16.26 -7.18
CA ARG A 314 -11.96 -15.58 -8.34
C ARG A 314 -10.45 -15.48 -8.14
N PRO A 315 -9.68 -16.50 -8.58
CA PRO A 315 -8.23 -16.54 -8.42
C PRO A 315 -7.47 -15.34 -8.99
N ALA A 316 -8.08 -14.56 -9.88
CA ALA A 316 -7.49 -13.31 -10.37
C ALA A 316 -7.41 -12.21 -9.29
N LEU A 317 -8.27 -12.23 -8.27
CA LEU A 317 -8.25 -11.27 -7.15
C LEU A 317 -7.03 -11.45 -6.24
N ALA A 318 -6.34 -12.60 -6.29
CA ALA A 318 -5.07 -12.78 -5.59
C ALA A 318 -3.96 -11.90 -6.18
N ASP A 319 -4.02 -11.62 -7.49
CA ASP A 319 -3.04 -10.80 -8.22
C ASP A 319 -3.40 -9.29 -8.15
N GLU A 320 -4.54 -8.93 -7.57
CA GLU A 320 -5.07 -7.57 -7.55
C GLU A 320 -4.34 -6.68 -6.52
N LEU A 321 -4.04 -5.44 -6.94
CA LEU A 321 -3.51 -4.41 -6.06
C LEU A 321 -4.63 -3.82 -5.18
N THR A 322 -4.46 -3.86 -3.87
CA THR A 322 -5.35 -3.19 -2.92
C THR A 322 -5.12 -1.69 -2.90
N GLY A 323 -6.14 -0.96 -2.45
CA GLY A 323 -5.99 0.47 -2.17
C GLY A 323 -4.84 0.73 -1.19
N TRP A 324 -4.70 -0.09 -0.16
CA TRP A 324 -3.63 0.04 0.83
C TRP A 324 -2.23 -0.15 0.23
N GLU A 325 -2.01 -1.17 -0.59
CA GLU A 325 -0.74 -1.37 -1.29
C GLU A 325 -0.41 -0.19 -2.20
N VAL A 326 -1.42 0.38 -2.91
CA VAL A 326 -1.19 1.57 -3.74
C VAL A 326 -0.83 2.78 -2.89
N ALA A 327 -1.52 3.01 -1.77
CA ALA A 327 -1.23 4.10 -0.85
C ALA A 327 0.18 3.97 -0.28
N LEU A 328 0.59 2.78 0.10
CA LEU A 328 1.94 2.52 0.57
C LEU A 328 3.00 2.77 -0.51
N ILE A 329 2.77 2.33 -1.75
CA ILE A 329 3.68 2.63 -2.87
C ILE A 329 3.79 4.14 -3.06
N GLY A 330 2.67 4.87 -3.03
CA GLY A 330 2.67 6.33 -3.09
C GLY A 330 3.44 6.98 -1.95
N CYS A 331 3.26 6.49 -0.72
CA CYS A 331 3.95 6.98 0.46
C CYS A 331 5.46 6.80 0.36
N LEU A 332 5.91 5.59 0.03
CA LEU A 332 7.34 5.29 -0.16
C LEU A 332 7.95 6.09 -1.31
N LEU A 333 7.20 6.27 -2.40
CA LEU A 333 7.64 7.06 -3.55
C LEU A 333 7.84 8.53 -3.18
N ALA A 334 6.85 9.18 -2.58
CA ALA A 334 6.94 10.57 -2.18
C ALA A 334 8.00 10.80 -1.10
N PHE A 335 8.09 9.90 -0.11
CA PHE A 335 9.13 9.90 0.92
C PHE A 335 10.53 9.83 0.28
N ALA A 336 10.77 8.83 -0.59
CA ALA A 336 12.07 8.65 -1.22
C ALA A 336 12.45 9.85 -2.10
N VAL A 337 11.49 10.38 -2.87
CA VAL A 337 11.74 11.55 -3.71
C VAL A 337 12.06 12.77 -2.84
N ASN A 338 11.25 13.10 -1.82
CA ASN A 338 11.55 14.26 -0.97
C ASN A 338 12.87 14.10 -0.22
N LEU A 339 13.20 12.90 0.25
CA LEU A 339 14.47 12.60 0.90
C LEU A 339 15.65 12.89 -0.04
N ILE A 340 15.63 12.30 -1.24
CA ILE A 340 16.71 12.43 -2.22
C ILE A 340 16.85 13.87 -2.71
N LEU A 341 15.71 14.51 -3.02
CA LEU A 341 15.70 15.89 -3.49
C LEU A 341 16.13 16.87 -2.40
N GLY A 342 15.65 16.68 -1.16
CA GLY A 342 16.01 17.50 0.00
C GLY A 342 17.50 17.42 0.35
N HIS A 343 18.12 16.24 0.18
CA HIS A 343 19.56 16.04 0.41
C HIS A 343 20.43 16.16 -0.85
N SER A 344 19.87 16.63 -1.98
CA SER A 344 20.59 16.66 -3.26
C SER A 344 21.87 17.50 -3.23
N PHE A 345 21.90 18.59 -2.46
CA PHE A 345 23.12 19.39 -2.26
C PHE A 345 24.19 18.63 -1.48
N GLU A 346 23.81 17.94 -0.40
CA GLU A 346 24.73 17.13 0.40
C GLU A 346 25.32 15.97 -0.42
N LEU A 347 24.50 15.34 -1.26
CA LEU A 347 24.94 14.29 -2.20
C LEU A 347 25.94 14.81 -3.23
N MET A 348 25.76 16.05 -3.70
CA MET A 348 26.70 16.68 -4.63
C MET A 348 28.01 17.05 -3.96
N MET A 349 27.95 17.64 -2.77
CA MET A 349 29.14 17.90 -1.95
C MET A 349 29.90 16.61 -1.65
N PHE A 350 29.17 15.50 -1.44
CA PHE A 350 29.76 14.17 -1.32
C PHE A 350 30.43 13.73 -2.63
N GLY A 351 29.78 13.87 -3.78
CA GLY A 351 30.36 13.56 -5.09
C GLY A 351 31.64 14.35 -5.38
N LEU A 352 31.68 15.64 -5.02
CA LEU A 352 32.87 16.47 -5.10
C LEU A 352 33.99 15.99 -4.17
N ARG A 353 33.67 15.71 -2.90
CA ARG A 353 34.66 15.24 -1.91
C ARG A 353 35.28 13.89 -2.24
N THR A 354 34.51 13.02 -2.89
CA THR A 354 34.96 11.68 -3.29
C THR A 354 35.62 11.66 -4.68
N GLY A 355 35.65 12.79 -5.38
CA GLY A 355 36.17 12.88 -6.75
C GLY A 355 35.28 12.22 -7.81
N ILE A 356 34.04 11.84 -7.46
CA ILE A 356 33.04 11.33 -8.40
C ILE A 356 32.55 12.46 -9.33
N LEU A 357 32.44 13.68 -8.80
CA LEU A 357 32.10 14.89 -9.55
C LEU A 357 33.31 15.83 -9.59
N LYS A 358 33.55 16.47 -10.73
CA LYS A 358 34.55 17.54 -10.83
C LYS A 358 33.93 18.88 -10.45
N LEU A 359 34.74 19.81 -9.97
CA LEU A 359 34.28 21.15 -9.59
C LEU A 359 33.66 21.89 -10.80
N ASP A 360 34.22 21.68 -11.99
CA ASP A 360 33.73 22.27 -13.25
C ASP A 360 32.32 21.77 -13.63
N ASP A 361 31.95 20.56 -13.19
CA ASP A 361 30.62 19.99 -13.39
C ASP A 361 29.56 20.62 -12.45
N VAL A 362 29.99 21.39 -11.45
CA VAL A 362 29.13 22.02 -10.42
C VAL A 362 28.92 23.53 -10.67
N THR A 363 29.29 24.00 -11.87
CA THR A 363 29.16 25.42 -12.27
C THR A 363 27.72 25.95 -12.30
N THR A 364 26.72 25.08 -12.26
CA THR A 364 25.35 25.46 -11.94
C THR A 364 24.87 24.72 -10.71
N LEU A 365 24.95 25.39 -9.55
CA LEU A 365 24.27 25.05 -8.29
C LEU A 365 22.74 25.13 -8.45
N ARG A 366 22.17 24.53 -9.51
CA ARG A 366 20.73 24.41 -9.63
C ARG A 366 20.27 23.35 -8.63
N PRO A 367 19.21 23.65 -7.86
CA PRO A 367 18.76 22.77 -6.82
C PRO A 367 18.19 21.50 -7.48
N THR A 368 18.33 20.36 -6.82
CA THR A 368 17.71 19.07 -7.17
C THR A 368 18.29 18.31 -8.37
N PHE A 369 19.27 17.43 -8.08
CA PHE A 369 19.66 16.30 -8.94
C PHE A 369 18.57 15.24 -8.98
N ALA A 370 17.43 15.52 -9.61
CA ALA A 370 16.30 14.60 -9.65
C ALA A 370 16.61 13.27 -10.37
N TRP A 371 17.68 13.20 -11.17
CA TRP A 371 18.18 11.94 -11.73
C TRP A 371 18.63 10.93 -10.65
N THR A 372 19.02 11.38 -9.46
CA THR A 372 19.35 10.48 -8.34
C THR A 372 18.13 9.73 -7.80
N ALA A 373 16.92 10.27 -8.01
CA ALA A 373 15.67 9.58 -7.70
C ALA A 373 15.26 8.56 -8.79
N LEU A 374 15.89 8.60 -9.97
CA LEU A 374 15.51 7.80 -11.13
C LEU A 374 15.46 6.28 -10.85
N PRO A 375 16.41 5.65 -10.13
CA PRO A 375 16.32 4.21 -9.84
C PRO A 375 15.06 3.83 -9.07
N PHE A 376 14.60 4.69 -8.15
CA PHE A 376 13.38 4.48 -7.38
C PHE A 376 12.13 4.68 -8.23
N LEU A 377 12.12 5.72 -9.08
CA LEU A 377 11.04 5.98 -10.03
C LEU A 377 10.89 4.80 -11.02
N LEU A 378 12.01 4.29 -11.54
CA LEU A 378 12.06 3.14 -12.45
C LEU A 378 11.58 1.84 -11.79
N GLY A 379 11.64 1.72 -10.46
CA GLY A 379 11.06 0.58 -9.73
C GLY A 379 9.57 0.76 -9.42
N ALA A 380 9.17 1.94 -8.92
CA ALA A 380 7.79 2.21 -8.50
C ALA A 380 6.80 2.26 -9.67
N GLY A 381 7.20 2.85 -10.79
CA GLY A 381 6.38 2.98 -12.00
C GLY A 381 5.84 1.63 -12.51
N PRO A 382 6.72 0.66 -12.82
CA PRO A 382 6.30 -0.68 -13.24
C PRO A 382 5.38 -1.38 -12.23
N LEU A 383 5.65 -1.24 -10.92
CA LEU A 383 4.81 -1.86 -9.88
C LEU A 383 3.37 -1.32 -9.92
N VAL A 384 3.19 0.00 -10.01
CA VAL A 384 1.86 0.61 -10.13
C VAL A 384 1.19 0.18 -11.43
N ALA A 385 1.90 0.22 -12.56
CA ALA A 385 1.33 -0.13 -13.85
C ALA A 385 0.88 -1.60 -13.93
N LEU A 386 1.73 -2.52 -13.46
CA LEU A 386 1.41 -3.95 -13.39
C LEU A 386 0.26 -4.21 -12.41
N GLY A 387 0.25 -3.57 -11.24
CA GLY A 387 -0.83 -3.70 -10.26
C GLY A 387 -2.18 -3.20 -10.80
N VAL A 388 -2.18 -2.08 -11.55
CA VAL A 388 -3.37 -1.58 -12.24
C VAL A 388 -3.83 -2.57 -13.31
N ARG A 389 -2.91 -3.12 -14.11
CA ARG A 389 -3.25 -4.15 -15.11
C ARG A 389 -3.88 -5.39 -14.48
N TYR A 390 -3.29 -5.93 -13.41
CA TYR A 390 -3.89 -7.08 -12.74
C TYR A 390 -5.26 -6.75 -12.15
N SER A 391 -5.45 -5.53 -11.63
CA SER A 391 -6.77 -5.06 -11.18
C SER A 391 -7.78 -4.99 -12.32
N VAL A 392 -7.40 -4.50 -13.50
CA VAL A 392 -8.27 -4.50 -14.70
C VAL A 392 -8.68 -5.93 -15.08
N LEU A 393 -7.72 -6.86 -15.13
CA LEU A 393 -7.98 -8.26 -15.48
C LEU A 393 -8.86 -8.97 -14.43
N ALA A 394 -8.60 -8.73 -13.14
CA ALA A 394 -9.34 -9.35 -12.04
C ALA A 394 -10.82 -8.92 -12.01
N TRP A 395 -11.12 -7.74 -12.56
CA TRP A 395 -12.46 -7.20 -12.65
C TRP A 395 -13.15 -7.46 -13.99
N GLY A 396 -12.60 -8.35 -14.82
CA GLY A 396 -13.24 -8.87 -16.04
C GLY A 396 -12.79 -8.17 -17.33
N GLY A 397 -11.76 -7.31 -17.27
CA GLY A 397 -11.11 -6.74 -18.44
C GLY A 397 -12.09 -6.02 -19.36
N LEU A 398 -11.98 -6.28 -20.67
CA LEU A 398 -12.86 -5.70 -21.69
C LEU A 398 -14.33 -6.09 -21.52
N GLY A 399 -14.59 -7.31 -21.04
CA GLY A 399 -15.94 -7.84 -20.89
C GLY A 399 -16.75 -7.22 -19.74
N ALA A 400 -16.09 -6.44 -18.88
CA ALA A 400 -16.68 -5.84 -17.69
C ALA A 400 -16.40 -4.34 -17.57
N ILE A 401 -16.06 -3.68 -18.68
CA ILE A 401 -15.97 -2.22 -18.73
C ILE A 401 -17.32 -1.64 -18.28
N GLY A 402 -17.31 -0.89 -17.19
CA GLY A 402 -18.51 -0.34 -16.59
C GLY A 402 -18.22 0.33 -15.25
N LEU A 403 -19.29 0.75 -14.58
CA LEU A 403 -19.21 1.57 -13.35
C LEU A 403 -18.39 0.91 -12.24
N ARG A 404 -18.38 -0.43 -12.14
CA ARG A 404 -17.63 -1.16 -11.10
C ARG A 404 -16.11 -1.06 -11.29
N LEU A 405 -15.62 -1.30 -12.52
CA LEU A 405 -14.20 -1.15 -12.84
C LEU A 405 -13.77 0.31 -12.69
N ALA A 406 -14.58 1.26 -13.17
CA ALA A 406 -14.31 2.68 -13.02
C ALA A 406 -14.22 3.11 -11.55
N ALA A 407 -15.18 2.70 -10.71
CA ALA A 407 -15.17 2.97 -9.27
C ALA A 407 -13.94 2.35 -8.59
N ARG A 408 -13.53 1.14 -9.02
CA ARG A 408 -12.33 0.49 -8.50
C ARG A 408 -11.07 1.28 -8.84
N LEU A 409 -10.89 1.66 -10.11
CA LEU A 409 -9.74 2.45 -10.56
C LEU A 409 -9.69 3.82 -9.88
N ALA A 410 -10.84 4.49 -9.72
CA ALA A 410 -10.93 5.74 -8.97
C ALA A 410 -10.51 5.54 -7.50
N GLY A 411 -10.91 4.43 -6.87
CA GLY A 411 -10.46 4.06 -5.53
C GLY A 411 -8.95 3.85 -5.44
N LEU A 412 -8.32 3.19 -6.43
CA LEU A 412 -6.87 3.02 -6.49
C LEU A 412 -6.15 4.37 -6.64
N ALA A 413 -6.67 5.27 -7.50
CA ALA A 413 -6.13 6.61 -7.69
C ALA A 413 -6.22 7.45 -6.40
N ALA A 414 -7.35 7.41 -5.71
CA ALA A 414 -7.54 8.11 -4.44
C ALA A 414 -6.58 7.59 -3.36
N CYS A 415 -6.38 6.27 -3.29
CA CYS A 415 -5.42 5.68 -2.36
C CYS A 415 -3.98 6.05 -2.71
N PHE A 416 -3.61 6.03 -4.00
CA PHE A 416 -2.28 6.44 -4.44
C PHE A 416 -1.99 7.89 -4.04
N TRP A 417 -2.95 8.78 -4.27
CA TRP A 417 -2.87 10.19 -3.88
C TRP A 417 -2.70 10.35 -2.36
N ALA A 418 -3.54 9.68 -1.56
CA ALA A 418 -3.42 9.69 -0.11
C ALA A 418 -2.03 9.20 0.35
N GLY A 419 -1.51 8.19 -0.32
CA GLY A 419 -0.14 7.70 -0.18
C GLY A 419 0.90 8.79 -0.41
N LEU A 420 0.88 9.41 -1.59
CA LEU A 420 1.82 10.48 -1.93
C LEU A 420 1.77 11.64 -0.92
N CYS A 421 0.57 12.04 -0.49
CA CYS A 421 0.40 13.06 0.55
C CYS A 421 1.03 12.62 1.87
N LEU A 422 0.79 11.39 2.31
CA LEU A 422 1.39 10.86 3.54
C LEU A 422 2.92 10.82 3.47
N GLY A 423 3.51 10.39 2.35
CA GLY A 423 4.95 10.40 2.17
C GLY A 423 5.55 11.81 2.24
N CYS A 424 4.84 12.80 1.69
CA CYS A 424 5.20 14.21 1.81
C CYS A 424 5.08 14.74 3.25
N LEU A 425 4.15 14.23 4.05
CA LEU A 425 4.00 14.60 5.46
C LEU A 425 5.09 14.00 6.34
N ILE A 426 5.52 12.75 6.05
CA ILE A 426 6.59 12.07 6.79
C ILE A 426 7.93 12.79 6.59
N TYR A 427 8.19 13.24 5.36
CA TYR A 427 9.38 13.99 5.02
C TYR A 427 9.00 15.17 4.11
N PRO A 428 8.70 16.35 4.69
CA PRO A 428 8.45 17.55 3.89
C PRO A 428 9.74 17.89 3.13
N GLY A 429 9.59 18.31 1.88
CA GLY A 429 10.72 18.59 1.01
C GLY A 429 10.33 19.36 -0.24
N PRO A 430 11.12 19.28 -1.32
CA PRO A 430 10.93 20.09 -2.52
C PRO A 430 9.59 19.90 -3.23
N ILE A 431 8.87 18.79 -3.01
CA ILE A 431 7.50 18.62 -3.51
C ILE A 431 6.52 19.57 -2.80
N THR A 432 6.69 19.80 -1.50
CA THR A 432 5.75 20.54 -0.64
C THR A 432 6.14 21.99 -0.40
N GLU A 433 7.43 22.32 -0.45
CA GLU A 433 7.92 23.67 -0.17
C GLU A 433 7.73 24.61 -1.37
N ARG A 434 7.10 25.77 -1.12
CA ARG A 434 6.57 26.69 -2.15
C ARG A 434 7.49 27.87 -2.46
N ALA A 435 8.57 28.07 -1.69
CA ALA A 435 9.39 29.28 -1.79
C ALA A 435 10.60 29.08 -2.70
N GLY A 436 10.49 29.54 -3.96
CA GLY A 436 11.64 29.71 -4.88
C GLY A 436 12.21 28.43 -5.51
N THR A 437 11.63 27.26 -5.22
CA THR A 437 12.06 25.98 -5.81
C THR A 437 11.47 25.77 -7.21
N PRO A 438 12.23 25.24 -8.18
CA PRO A 438 11.72 24.88 -9.49
C PRO A 438 10.60 23.84 -9.35
N THR A 439 9.54 23.94 -10.16
CA THR A 439 8.39 23.01 -10.13
C THR A 439 8.86 21.58 -10.35
N VAL A 440 8.90 20.80 -9.26
CA VAL A 440 9.40 19.42 -9.23
C VAL A 440 8.44 18.44 -9.91
N LEU A 441 7.12 18.70 -9.81
CA LEU A 441 6.07 17.88 -10.42
C LEU A 441 5.47 18.56 -11.65
N LEU A 442 5.27 17.78 -12.71
CA LEU A 442 4.69 18.27 -13.97
C LEU A 442 3.36 18.99 -13.77
N TRP A 443 2.48 18.41 -12.95
CA TRP A 443 1.12 18.93 -12.78
C TRP A 443 1.05 20.09 -11.78
N GLN A 444 2.07 20.27 -10.93
CA GLN A 444 2.12 21.35 -9.96
C GLN A 444 2.25 22.73 -10.63
N SER A 445 2.91 22.81 -11.80
CA SER A 445 2.99 24.05 -12.56
C SER A 445 1.63 24.50 -13.11
N LEU A 446 0.68 23.57 -13.30
CA LEU A 446 -0.65 23.87 -13.83
C LEU A 446 -1.66 24.22 -12.72
N THR A 447 -1.47 23.68 -11.51
CA THR A 447 -2.45 23.79 -10.43
C THR A 447 -2.13 24.89 -9.41
N GLY A 448 -0.88 25.34 -9.35
CA GLY A 448 -0.39 26.27 -8.33
C GLY A 448 -0.36 25.68 -6.92
N THR A 449 -0.79 24.44 -6.69
CA THR A 449 -0.79 23.76 -5.38
C THR A 449 -0.22 22.34 -5.48
N ALA A 450 0.60 21.95 -4.49
CA ALA A 450 1.21 20.62 -4.43
C ALA A 450 0.15 19.52 -4.31
N ALA A 451 -0.86 19.70 -3.45
CA ALA A 451 -1.92 18.71 -3.23
C ALA A 451 -2.72 18.38 -4.50
N LEU A 452 -3.14 19.40 -5.26
CA LEU A 452 -3.86 19.20 -6.52
C LEU A 452 -2.93 18.62 -7.60
N GLY A 453 -1.66 19.04 -7.62
CA GLY A 453 -0.63 18.46 -8.49
C GLY A 453 -0.45 16.95 -8.25
N LEU A 454 -0.39 16.52 -6.99
CA LEU A 454 -0.32 15.11 -6.60
C LEU A 454 -1.61 14.34 -6.96
N ALA A 455 -2.78 14.95 -6.79
CA ALA A 455 -4.06 14.34 -7.13
C ALA A 455 -4.20 14.08 -8.64
N LEU A 456 -3.83 15.08 -9.46
CA LEU A 456 -3.77 14.93 -10.92
C LEU A 456 -2.74 13.89 -11.34
N THR A 457 -1.55 13.91 -10.75
CA THR A 457 -0.49 12.90 -11.01
C THR A 457 -1.02 11.50 -10.74
N SER A 458 -1.69 11.30 -9.61
CA SER A 458 -2.22 9.99 -9.21
C SER A 458 -3.32 9.50 -10.15
N THR A 459 -4.28 10.38 -10.45
CA THR A 459 -5.42 10.09 -11.31
C THR A 459 -4.95 9.77 -12.73
N ALA A 460 -4.07 10.61 -13.28
CA ALA A 460 -3.50 10.39 -14.61
C ALA A 460 -2.70 9.09 -14.68
N THR A 461 -1.85 8.81 -13.69
CA THR A 461 -1.04 7.58 -13.64
C THR A 461 -1.92 6.33 -13.69
N VAL A 462 -2.95 6.26 -12.83
CA VAL A 462 -3.85 5.09 -12.79
C VAL A 462 -4.69 4.99 -14.07
N ALA A 463 -5.25 6.10 -14.55
CA ALA A 463 -6.07 6.12 -15.77
C ALA A 463 -5.28 5.68 -17.00
N LEU A 464 -4.08 6.23 -17.20
CA LEU A 464 -3.24 5.89 -18.35
C LEU A 464 -2.74 4.44 -18.29
N CYS A 465 -2.35 3.94 -17.12
CA CYS A 465 -2.01 2.52 -16.94
C CYS A 465 -3.21 1.60 -17.25
N ALA A 466 -4.42 1.99 -16.84
CA ALA A 466 -5.62 1.21 -17.10
C ALA A 466 -5.98 1.19 -18.60
N LEU A 467 -5.87 2.33 -19.29
CA LEU A 467 -6.08 2.40 -20.74
C LEU A 467 -5.07 1.53 -21.50
N LEU A 468 -3.80 1.55 -21.11
CA LEU A 468 -2.79 0.68 -21.70
C LEU A 468 -3.10 -0.81 -21.45
N ALA A 469 -3.51 -1.17 -20.23
CA ALA A 469 -3.88 -2.53 -19.89
C ALA A 469 -5.06 -3.05 -20.73
N LEU A 470 -6.11 -2.24 -20.87
CA LEU A 470 -7.27 -2.54 -21.73
C LEU A 470 -6.86 -2.64 -23.20
N GLY A 471 -5.98 -1.73 -23.67
CA GLY A 471 -5.41 -1.79 -25.01
C GLY A 471 -4.67 -3.11 -25.26
N CYS A 472 -3.78 -3.53 -24.35
CA CYS A 472 -3.05 -4.80 -24.46
C CYS A 472 -4.00 -6.01 -24.56
N GLU A 473 -5.09 -6.01 -23.78
CA GLU A 473 -6.13 -7.03 -23.84
C GLU A 473 -6.90 -6.99 -25.18
N ALA A 474 -7.15 -5.80 -25.71
CA ALA A 474 -7.82 -5.59 -26.99
C ALA A 474 -7.01 -6.10 -28.18
N VAL A 475 -5.68 -6.06 -28.11
CA VAL A 475 -4.81 -6.67 -29.12
C VAL A 475 -4.49 -8.14 -28.81
N ARG A 476 -5.04 -8.71 -27.72
CA ARG A 476 -4.76 -10.07 -27.23
C ARG A 476 -3.27 -10.36 -27.08
N LEU A 477 -2.53 -9.37 -26.59
CA LEU A 477 -1.09 -9.48 -26.44
C LEU A 477 -0.73 -10.63 -25.47
N PRO A 478 0.21 -11.52 -25.79
CA PRO A 478 0.59 -12.62 -24.91
C PRO A 478 1.07 -12.11 -23.54
N ARG A 479 0.91 -12.93 -22.49
CA ARG A 479 1.15 -12.52 -21.10
C ARG A 479 2.54 -11.90 -20.88
N GLY A 480 3.60 -12.53 -21.41
CA GLY A 480 4.99 -12.04 -21.27
C GLY A 480 5.18 -10.63 -21.85
N PRO A 481 4.97 -10.44 -23.17
CA PRO A 481 5.02 -9.12 -23.80
C PRO A 481 4.12 -8.08 -23.15
N ALA A 482 2.89 -8.44 -22.74
CA ALA A 482 2.00 -7.51 -22.06
C ALA A 482 2.52 -7.03 -20.71
N MET A 483 3.16 -7.90 -19.93
CA MET A 483 3.82 -7.51 -18.67
C MET A 483 5.01 -6.58 -18.94
N PHE A 484 5.83 -6.89 -19.95
CA PHE A 484 6.96 -6.04 -20.32
C PHE A 484 6.52 -4.64 -20.77
N VAL A 485 5.56 -4.55 -21.70
CA VAL A 485 5.04 -3.27 -22.22
C VAL A 485 4.42 -2.44 -21.09
N THR A 486 3.61 -3.06 -20.24
CA THR A 486 2.98 -2.37 -19.10
C THR A 486 4.02 -1.88 -18.09
N GLY A 487 5.02 -2.72 -17.77
CA GLY A 487 6.10 -2.35 -16.87
C GLY A 487 6.94 -1.19 -17.42
N ALA A 488 7.40 -1.30 -18.67
CA ALA A 488 8.17 -0.26 -19.35
C ALA A 488 7.41 1.07 -19.42
N TYR A 489 6.10 1.01 -19.68
CA TYR A 489 5.25 2.19 -19.67
C TYR A 489 5.09 2.80 -18.26
N GLY A 490 4.97 1.97 -17.23
CA GLY A 490 4.98 2.42 -15.84
C GLY A 490 6.27 3.18 -15.50
N ALA A 491 7.42 2.66 -15.91
CA ALA A 491 8.70 3.35 -15.77
C ALA A 491 8.70 4.70 -16.51
N LEU A 492 8.24 4.74 -17.77
CA LEU A 492 8.10 5.97 -18.54
C LEU A 492 7.22 7.01 -17.83
N LEU A 493 6.08 6.60 -17.28
CA LEU A 493 5.19 7.49 -16.52
C LEU A 493 5.85 8.05 -15.27
N ALA A 494 6.56 7.20 -14.51
CA ALA A 494 7.26 7.64 -13.31
C ALA A 494 8.34 8.68 -13.66
N VAL A 495 9.11 8.48 -14.73
CA VAL A 495 10.14 9.44 -15.15
C VAL A 495 9.51 10.75 -15.67
N THR A 496 8.46 10.67 -16.48
CA THR A 496 7.80 11.86 -17.06
C THR A 496 7.03 12.69 -16.04
N GLY A 497 6.62 12.09 -14.91
CA GLY A 497 6.01 12.79 -13.78
C GLY A 497 6.94 13.78 -13.07
N PHE A 498 8.26 13.61 -13.23
CA PHE A 498 9.31 14.45 -12.62
C PHE A 498 10.15 15.15 -13.71
N PRO A 499 9.68 16.29 -14.26
CA PRO A 499 10.35 17.05 -15.30
C PRO A 499 11.83 17.32 -15.04
N THR A 500 12.18 17.59 -13.79
CA THR A 500 13.52 17.94 -13.34
C THR A 500 14.50 16.78 -13.45
N ALA A 501 14.02 15.53 -13.55
CA ALA A 501 14.85 14.35 -13.76
C ALA A 501 15.27 14.16 -15.23
N LEU A 502 14.69 14.93 -16.16
CA LEU A 502 14.91 14.81 -17.60
C LEU A 502 15.72 16.00 -18.13
N ALA A 503 16.58 15.75 -19.12
CA ALA A 503 17.19 16.82 -19.89
C ALA A 503 16.10 17.68 -20.55
N ALA A 504 16.25 19.00 -20.53
CA ALA A 504 15.23 19.96 -20.98
C ALA A 504 14.71 19.67 -22.41
N GLY A 505 15.58 19.21 -23.31
CA GLY A 505 15.21 18.84 -24.68
C GLY A 505 14.44 17.52 -24.80
N LEU A 506 14.60 16.57 -23.88
CA LEU A 506 13.96 15.24 -23.94
C LEU A 506 12.56 15.22 -23.32
N ALA A 507 12.31 16.08 -22.34
CA ALA A 507 11.05 16.13 -21.60
C ALA A 507 9.78 16.23 -22.47
N PRO A 508 9.67 17.11 -23.49
CA PRO A 508 8.44 17.20 -24.29
C PRO A 508 8.17 15.93 -25.11
N TYR A 509 9.20 15.29 -25.67
CA TYR A 509 9.06 14.08 -26.46
C TYR A 509 8.60 12.89 -25.60
N LEU A 510 9.22 12.69 -24.43
CA LEU A 510 8.85 11.60 -23.53
C LEU A 510 7.41 11.78 -23.00
N ARG A 511 6.96 13.01 -22.75
CA ARG A 511 5.56 13.30 -22.40
C ARG A 511 4.61 12.97 -23.55
N GLY A 512 4.99 13.34 -24.79
CA GLY A 512 4.23 12.98 -25.99
C GLY A 512 4.07 11.46 -26.13
N VAL A 513 5.14 10.70 -25.91
CA VAL A 513 5.11 9.22 -25.93
C VAL A 513 4.23 8.66 -24.80
N ALA A 514 4.37 9.20 -23.58
CA ALA A 514 3.59 8.76 -22.43
C ALA A 514 2.08 8.93 -22.66
N VAL A 515 1.64 10.01 -23.30
CA VAL A 515 0.21 10.24 -23.58
C VAL A 515 -0.27 9.47 -24.83
N SER A 516 0.55 9.38 -25.88
CA SER A 516 0.13 8.79 -27.16
C SER A 516 -0.05 7.26 -27.11
N LEU A 517 0.78 6.52 -26.35
CA LEU A 517 0.67 5.06 -26.22
C LEU A 517 -0.70 4.58 -25.69
N PRO A 518 -1.22 5.07 -24.54
CA PRO A 518 -2.53 4.66 -24.05
C PRO A 518 -3.67 5.17 -24.93
N LEU A 519 -3.52 6.31 -25.62
CA LEU A 519 -4.49 6.79 -26.60
C LEU A 519 -4.59 5.86 -27.81
N ALA A 520 -3.45 5.35 -28.31
CA ALA A 520 -3.44 4.32 -29.34
C ALA A 520 -4.13 3.03 -28.85
N GLY A 521 -3.87 2.62 -27.60
CA GLY A 521 -4.59 1.53 -26.95
C GLY A 521 -6.10 1.76 -26.89
N ALA A 522 -6.53 2.97 -26.54
CA ALA A 522 -7.94 3.36 -26.52
C ALA A 522 -8.57 3.37 -27.92
N LEU A 523 -7.83 3.81 -28.95
CA LEU A 523 -8.28 3.75 -30.34
C LEU A 523 -8.51 2.30 -30.79
N CYS A 524 -7.63 1.37 -30.41
CA CYS A 524 -7.84 -0.05 -30.67
C CYS A 524 -9.14 -0.58 -30.02
N LEU A 525 -9.53 -0.06 -28.85
CA LEU A 525 -10.82 -0.41 -28.21
C LEU A 525 -12.01 0.06 -29.04
N VAL A 526 -11.94 1.26 -29.60
CA VAL A 526 -13.02 1.86 -30.41
C VAL A 526 -13.13 1.18 -31.78
N VAL A 527 -11.98 0.92 -32.43
CA VAL A 527 -11.93 0.32 -33.77
C VAL A 527 -12.34 -1.15 -33.74
N ARG A 528 -12.04 -1.87 -32.66
CA ARG A 528 -12.45 -3.26 -32.50
C ARG A 528 -13.96 -3.30 -32.26
N ARG A 529 -14.74 -3.39 -33.35
CA ARG A 529 -16.16 -3.76 -33.28
C ARG A 529 -16.25 -4.99 -32.38
N PRO A 530 -17.12 -4.98 -31.35
CA PRO A 530 -17.36 -6.18 -30.59
C PRO A 530 -17.80 -7.22 -31.62
N ALA A 531 -16.92 -8.19 -31.89
CA ALA A 531 -17.31 -9.36 -32.66
C ALA A 531 -18.54 -9.86 -31.92
N GLN A 532 -19.72 -9.72 -32.56
CA GLN A 532 -21.00 -10.06 -31.96
C GLN A 532 -20.77 -11.39 -31.28
N ALA A 533 -20.80 -11.37 -29.94
CA ALA A 533 -20.49 -12.55 -29.17
C ALA A 533 -21.51 -13.58 -29.63
N GLY A 534 -21.07 -14.51 -30.48
CA GLY A 534 -21.94 -15.55 -31.03
C GLY A 534 -22.68 -16.15 -29.85
N PRO A 535 -23.99 -16.40 -29.96
CA PRO A 535 -24.86 -16.74 -28.84
C PRO A 535 -24.13 -17.76 -27.98
N ARG A 536 -23.68 -17.31 -26.80
CA ARG A 536 -22.94 -18.16 -25.87
C ARG A 536 -23.86 -19.35 -25.64
N ARG A 537 -23.47 -20.52 -26.18
CA ARG A 537 -24.07 -21.80 -25.81
C ARG A 537 -24.13 -21.78 -24.30
N ALA A 538 -25.34 -21.70 -23.76
CA ALA A 538 -25.59 -21.82 -22.35
C ALA A 538 -25.14 -23.23 -21.95
N LEU A 539 -23.86 -23.37 -21.61
CA LEU A 539 -23.35 -24.53 -20.92
C LEU A 539 -24.14 -24.60 -19.62
N GLY A 540 -25.01 -25.60 -19.54
CA GLY A 540 -26.05 -25.72 -18.52
C GLY A 540 -25.49 -25.51 -17.14
N ALA A 541 -25.96 -24.46 -16.48
CA ALA A 541 -25.83 -24.29 -15.05
C ALA A 541 -27.24 -24.39 -14.47
N GLY A 542 -27.61 -25.61 -14.07
CA GLY A 542 -28.67 -25.84 -13.11
C GLY A 542 -28.26 -25.26 -11.77
N TYR A 543 -28.35 -23.95 -11.63
CA TYR A 543 -28.43 -23.26 -10.35
C TYR A 543 -29.47 -22.17 -10.51
N GLY A 544 -30.62 -22.36 -9.86
CA GLY A 544 -31.73 -21.43 -9.86
C GLY A 544 -31.33 -20.10 -9.23
N THR A 545 -30.72 -19.21 -10.02
CA THR A 545 -30.68 -17.79 -9.71
C THR A 545 -32.01 -17.22 -10.17
N GLY A 546 -32.95 -17.05 -9.23
CA GLY A 546 -34.18 -16.30 -9.47
C GLY A 546 -33.83 -14.94 -10.06
N THR A 547 -34.15 -14.74 -11.34
CA THR A 547 -33.99 -13.47 -12.02
C THR A 547 -35.03 -12.51 -11.48
N VAL A 548 -34.66 -11.73 -10.46
CA VAL A 548 -35.40 -10.54 -10.07
C VAL A 548 -35.24 -9.55 -11.22
N THR A 549 -36.26 -9.44 -12.08
CA THR A 549 -36.39 -8.36 -13.05
C THR A 549 -36.72 -7.07 -12.29
N PRO A 550 -35.81 -6.08 -12.21
CA PRO A 550 -36.14 -4.81 -11.60
C PRO A 550 -36.92 -3.99 -12.63
N ALA A 551 -38.25 -4.15 -12.66
CA ALA A 551 -39.14 -3.17 -13.28
C ALA A 551 -39.13 -1.88 -12.42
N ALA A 552 -38.03 -1.14 -12.45
CA ALA A 552 -37.94 0.16 -11.81
C ALA A 552 -38.53 1.20 -12.77
N SER A 553 -39.62 1.86 -12.38
CA SER A 553 -40.22 2.92 -13.19
C SER A 553 -39.19 4.05 -13.45
N PRO A 554 -39.20 4.69 -14.63
CA PRO A 554 -38.17 5.65 -15.06
C PRO A 554 -38.05 6.88 -14.14
N MET A 555 -39.11 7.22 -13.41
CA MET A 555 -39.12 8.32 -12.44
C MET A 555 -38.28 8.01 -11.18
N ARG A 556 -38.18 6.72 -10.80
CA ARG A 556 -37.46 6.24 -9.61
C ARG A 556 -35.93 6.23 -9.79
N LEU A 557 -35.45 6.10 -11.03
CA LEU A 557 -34.03 6.22 -11.36
C LEU A 557 -33.56 7.69 -11.27
N ARG A 558 -34.39 8.63 -11.74
CA ARG A 558 -34.07 10.07 -11.74
C ARG A 558 -33.92 10.63 -10.33
N LEU A 559 -34.79 10.25 -9.39
CA LEU A 559 -34.69 10.71 -8.00
C LEU A 559 -33.45 10.14 -7.29
N ARG A 560 -33.13 8.85 -7.49
CA ARG A 560 -31.88 8.26 -6.98
C ARG A 560 -30.65 8.94 -7.58
N LEU A 561 -30.66 9.18 -8.89
CA LEU A 561 -29.59 9.89 -9.57
C LEU A 561 -29.43 11.31 -9.00
N LEU A 562 -30.53 12.01 -8.76
CA LEU A 562 -30.51 13.33 -8.13
C LEU A 562 -29.91 13.27 -6.72
N CYS A 563 -30.30 12.32 -5.86
CA CYS A 563 -29.69 12.16 -4.53
C CYS A 563 -28.19 11.88 -4.61
N HIS A 564 -27.73 11.01 -5.53
CA HIS A 564 -26.30 10.75 -5.73
C HIS A 564 -25.56 11.98 -6.27
N LEU A 565 -26.15 12.73 -7.20
CA LEU A 565 -25.57 13.96 -7.76
C LEU A 565 -25.49 15.08 -6.71
N THR A 566 -26.52 15.26 -5.89
CA THR A 566 -26.51 16.22 -4.79
C THR A 566 -25.47 15.84 -3.74
N THR A 567 -25.35 14.54 -3.40
CA THR A 567 -24.33 14.06 -2.47
C THR A 567 -22.92 14.25 -3.04
N LEU A 568 -22.73 13.99 -4.34
CA LEU A 568 -21.47 14.23 -5.04
C LEU A 568 -21.10 15.71 -5.06
N GLY A 569 -22.06 16.58 -5.36
CA GLY A 569 -21.90 18.04 -5.35
C GLY A 569 -21.53 18.58 -3.98
N MET A 570 -22.21 18.12 -2.92
CA MET A 570 -21.88 18.46 -1.53
C MET A 570 -20.51 17.93 -1.11
N THR A 571 -20.13 16.73 -1.56
CA THR A 571 -18.79 16.16 -1.30
C THR A 571 -17.71 16.97 -2.01
N ALA A 572 -17.93 17.37 -3.26
CA ALA A 572 -17.00 18.20 -4.03
C ALA A 572 -16.86 19.60 -3.43
N TRP A 573 -17.96 20.21 -2.97
CA TRP A 573 -17.95 21.48 -2.27
C TRP A 573 -17.21 21.37 -0.92
N ALA A 574 -17.53 20.37 -0.11
CA ALA A 574 -16.86 20.14 1.17
C ALA A 574 -15.35 19.85 1.00
N LEU A 575 -14.98 19.10 -0.03
CA LEU A 575 -13.57 18.87 -0.40
C LEU A 575 -12.88 20.17 -0.81
N SER A 576 -13.52 20.99 -1.64
CA SER A 576 -12.99 22.31 -2.04
C SER A 576 -12.80 23.23 -0.84
N THR A 577 -13.77 23.27 0.08
CA THR A 577 -13.69 24.05 1.32
C THR A 577 -12.61 23.53 2.26
N ALA A 578 -12.50 22.21 2.44
CA ALA A 578 -11.44 21.60 3.25
C ALA A 578 -10.06 21.90 2.65
N ILE A 579 -9.90 21.82 1.33
CA ILE A 579 -8.67 22.19 0.62
C ILE A 579 -8.35 23.66 0.85
N ARG A 580 -9.32 24.57 0.70
CA ARG A 580 -9.12 26.00 0.96
C ARG A 580 -8.71 26.26 2.41
N LEU A 581 -9.36 25.63 3.38
CA LEU A 581 -9.01 25.77 4.79
C LEU A 581 -7.60 25.25 5.08
N LEU A 582 -7.19 24.16 4.44
CA LEU A 582 -5.83 23.60 4.55
C LEU A 582 -4.78 24.48 3.86
N THR A 583 -5.11 25.11 2.73
CA THR A 583 -4.16 25.96 1.99
C THR A 583 -3.99 27.32 2.62
N ASP A 584 -5.05 27.87 3.20
CA ASP A 584 -5.09 29.24 3.71
C ASP A 584 -4.71 29.27 5.21
N PHE A 585 -4.88 28.15 5.92
CA PHE A 585 -4.57 28.01 7.35
C PHE A 585 -3.72 26.75 7.60
N ALA A 586 -2.40 26.89 7.47
CA ALA A 586 -1.48 25.86 7.97
C ALA A 586 -1.78 25.60 9.46
N PRO A 587 -1.94 24.34 9.89
CA PRO A 587 -2.33 24.02 11.25
C PRO A 587 -1.28 24.56 12.23
N ARG A 588 -1.67 25.56 13.02
CA ARG A 588 -0.78 26.20 14.02
C ARG A 588 -0.77 25.44 15.34
N SER A 589 -1.74 24.56 15.54
CA SER A 589 -1.87 23.73 16.74
C SER A 589 -2.23 22.28 16.37
N PRO A 590 -1.91 21.31 17.25
CA PRO A 590 -2.36 19.93 17.09
C PRO A 590 -3.89 19.81 17.11
N LEU A 591 -4.63 20.73 17.75
CA LEU A 591 -6.10 20.75 17.73
C LEU A 591 -6.63 21.14 16.34
N THR A 592 -6.00 22.13 15.68
CA THR A 592 -6.34 22.50 14.30
C THR A 592 -6.08 21.33 13.34
N LEU A 593 -4.97 20.60 13.53
CA LEU A 593 -4.65 19.42 12.72
C LEU A 593 -5.71 18.31 12.90
N VAL A 594 -6.11 18.02 14.14
CA VAL A 594 -7.13 16.99 14.42
C VAL A 594 -8.50 17.41 13.86
N SER A 595 -8.86 18.69 13.95
CA SER A 595 -10.07 19.23 13.34
C SER A 595 -10.05 19.09 11.81
N GLN A 596 -8.96 19.51 11.16
CA GLN A 596 -8.78 19.38 9.71
C GLN A 596 -8.81 17.92 9.26
N LEU A 597 -8.23 17.01 10.06
CA LEU A 597 -8.29 15.57 9.82
C LEU A 597 -9.73 15.04 9.94
N GLY A 598 -10.48 15.47 10.96
CA GLY A 598 -11.88 15.10 11.15
C GLY A 598 -12.79 15.60 10.01
N LEU A 599 -12.53 16.80 9.48
CA LEU A 599 -13.22 17.33 8.30
C LEU A 599 -12.89 16.52 7.05
N MET A 600 -11.62 16.15 6.83
CA MET A 600 -11.24 15.26 5.73
C MET A 600 -11.90 13.88 5.86
N LEU A 601 -11.92 13.29 7.06
CA LEU A 601 -12.59 12.01 7.33
C LEU A 601 -14.09 12.09 7.08
N PHE A 602 -14.74 13.23 7.38
CA PHE A 602 -16.14 13.48 7.00
C PHE A 602 -16.33 13.50 5.47
N VAL A 603 -15.46 14.17 4.73
CA VAL A 603 -15.51 14.21 3.26
C VAL A 603 -15.31 12.82 2.64
N PHE A 604 -14.36 12.04 3.16
CA PHE A 604 -14.16 10.65 2.71
C PHE A 604 -15.31 9.74 3.12
N GLY A 605 -15.86 9.92 4.31
CA GLY A 605 -17.00 9.16 4.82
C GLY A 605 -18.27 9.42 3.99
N THR A 606 -18.52 10.68 3.62
CA THR A 606 -19.65 11.06 2.76
C THR A 606 -19.48 10.60 1.32
N GLY A 607 -18.29 10.74 0.73
CA GLY A 607 -17.98 10.15 -0.58
C GLY A 607 -18.09 8.62 -0.60
N GLY A 608 -17.63 7.96 0.48
CA GLY A 608 -17.78 6.52 0.67
C GLY A 608 -19.23 6.08 0.90
N ALA A 609 -20.06 6.92 1.51
CA ALA A 609 -21.50 6.69 1.61
C ALA A 609 -22.15 6.82 0.23
N ALA A 610 -21.85 7.87 -0.54
CA ALA A 610 -22.40 8.07 -1.88
C ALA A 610 -22.15 6.89 -2.84
N LEU A 611 -21.07 6.14 -2.63
CA LEU A 611 -20.66 4.97 -3.41
C LEU A 611 -21.10 3.62 -2.78
N ALA A 612 -21.86 3.64 -1.68
CA ALA A 612 -22.24 2.43 -0.97
C ALA A 612 -23.25 1.59 -1.79
N PRO A 613 -23.03 0.26 -1.93
CA PRO A 613 -23.90 -0.60 -2.73
C PRO A 613 -25.22 -0.97 -2.02
N HIS A 614 -25.31 -0.79 -0.70
CA HIS A 614 -26.44 -1.17 0.14
C HIS A 614 -26.74 -0.13 1.22
N ASP A 615 -28.02 0.03 1.59
CA ASP A 615 -28.52 1.03 2.55
C ASP A 615 -27.89 0.91 3.94
N THR A 616 -27.65 -0.30 4.44
CA THR A 616 -27.01 -0.50 5.74
C THR A 616 -25.56 0.01 5.78
N VAL A 617 -24.84 -0.11 4.66
CA VAL A 617 -23.48 0.41 4.49
C VAL A 617 -23.49 1.92 4.29
N PHE A 618 -24.46 2.44 3.53
CA PHE A 618 -24.70 3.88 3.40
C PHE A 618 -24.91 4.50 4.78
N ARG A 619 -25.89 4.02 5.56
CA ARG A 619 -26.21 4.56 6.90
C ARG A 619 -25.03 4.53 7.86
N ARG A 620 -24.31 3.40 7.96
CA ARG A 620 -23.12 3.32 8.84
C ARG A 620 -22.04 4.33 8.43
N ARG A 621 -21.78 4.48 7.13
CA ARG A 621 -20.78 5.43 6.62
C ARG A 621 -21.19 6.87 6.81
N THR A 622 -22.47 7.19 6.63
CA THR A 622 -23.00 8.53 6.87
C THR A 622 -23.01 8.88 8.36
N GLN A 623 -23.35 7.93 9.24
CA GLN A 623 -23.26 8.10 10.69
C GLN A 623 -21.81 8.30 11.15
N ALA A 624 -20.86 7.51 10.63
CA ALA A 624 -19.44 7.67 10.92
C ALA A 624 -18.91 9.02 10.43
N ALA A 625 -19.33 9.46 9.23
CA ALA A 625 -18.98 10.77 8.70
C ALA A 625 -19.52 11.89 9.60
N ALA A 626 -20.80 11.84 9.97
CA ALA A 626 -21.43 12.82 10.85
C ALA A 626 -20.74 12.89 12.23
N ALA A 627 -20.34 11.75 12.79
CA ALA A 627 -19.56 11.71 14.03
C ALA A 627 -18.17 12.37 13.88
N CYS A 628 -17.49 12.14 12.76
CA CYS A 628 -16.20 12.79 12.46
C CYS A 628 -16.34 14.31 12.33
N LEU A 629 -17.41 14.77 11.67
CA LEU A 629 -17.72 16.20 11.55
C LEU A 629 -18.05 16.83 12.91
N GLY A 630 -18.85 16.13 13.73
CA GLY A 630 -19.18 16.58 15.08
C GLY A 630 -17.94 16.72 15.96
N ALA A 631 -17.03 15.74 15.92
CA ALA A 631 -15.76 15.80 16.64
C ALA A 631 -14.87 16.96 16.14
N ALA A 632 -14.75 17.14 14.83
CA ALA A 632 -13.99 18.25 14.23
C ALA A 632 -14.57 19.62 14.63
N ALA A 633 -15.90 19.76 14.59
CA ALA A 633 -16.59 20.98 14.96
C ALA A 633 -16.42 21.30 16.45
N LEU A 634 -16.53 20.31 17.34
CA LEU A 634 -16.34 20.49 18.78
C LEU A 634 -14.92 20.95 19.10
N LEU A 635 -13.90 20.30 18.52
CA LEU A 635 -12.50 20.67 18.72
C LEU A 635 -12.18 22.07 18.18
N SER A 636 -12.75 22.41 17.02
CA SER A 636 -12.63 23.77 16.46
C SER A 636 -13.30 24.81 17.36
N ALA A 637 -14.45 24.48 17.95
CA ALA A 637 -15.15 25.38 18.85
C ALA A 637 -14.35 25.63 20.14
N VAL A 638 -13.69 24.60 20.70
CA VAL A 638 -12.81 24.75 21.87
C VAL A 638 -11.64 25.68 21.57
N GLU A 639 -11.01 25.54 20.40
CA GLU A 639 -9.89 26.39 19.98
C GLU A 639 -10.34 27.84 19.73
N LEU A 640 -11.46 28.04 19.02
CA LEU A 640 -12.00 29.38 18.76
C LEU A 640 -12.48 30.10 20.03
N PHE A 641 -12.97 29.34 21.01
CA PHE A 641 -13.34 29.88 22.33
C PHE A 641 -12.10 30.29 23.12
N ALA A 642 -11.02 29.50 23.07
CA ALA A 642 -9.74 29.82 23.69
C ALA A 642 -9.10 31.08 23.08
N ASP A 643 -9.29 31.32 21.78
CA ASP A 643 -8.70 32.46 21.06
C ASP A 643 -9.57 33.74 21.06
N GLY A 644 -10.77 33.71 21.65
CA GLY A 644 -11.68 34.87 21.72
C GLY A 644 -12.20 35.38 20.37
N ARG A 645 -12.06 34.60 19.29
CA ARG A 645 -12.43 34.97 17.92
C ARG A 645 -13.58 34.12 17.40
N ILE A 646 -14.79 34.35 17.90
CA ILE A 646 -15.97 33.69 17.32
C ILE A 646 -16.38 34.44 16.06
N THR A 647 -16.02 33.91 14.88
CA THR A 647 -16.59 34.42 13.62
C THR A 647 -17.86 33.62 13.32
N PRO A 648 -19.06 34.23 13.26
CA PRO A 648 -20.34 33.53 13.05
C PRO A 648 -20.41 32.73 11.74
N TRP A 649 -19.53 33.03 10.78
CA TRP A 649 -19.40 32.30 9.52
C TRP A 649 -18.92 30.85 9.67
N LEU A 650 -18.07 30.52 10.66
CA LEU A 650 -17.53 29.16 10.80
C LEU A 650 -18.58 28.18 11.34
N LEU A 651 -19.47 28.66 12.21
CA LEU A 651 -20.61 27.89 12.72
C LEU A 651 -21.64 27.59 11.61
N LEU A 652 -21.90 28.57 10.73
CA LEU A 652 -22.76 28.41 9.55
C LEU A 652 -22.17 27.46 8.50
N ILE A 653 -20.85 27.51 8.28
CA ILE A 653 -20.13 26.63 7.33
C ILE A 653 -20.09 25.17 7.82
N LEU A 654 -20.07 24.93 9.15
CA LEU A 654 -20.09 23.58 9.73
C LEU A 654 -21.51 23.00 9.86
N MET A 655 -22.51 23.83 10.16
CA MET A 655 -23.91 23.40 10.30
C MET A 655 -24.60 23.11 8.95
N GLY A 656 -24.29 23.87 7.90
CA GLY A 656 -24.87 23.69 6.56
C GLY A 656 -24.70 22.29 5.95
N PRO A 657 -23.47 21.73 5.87
CA PRO A 657 -23.24 20.39 5.36
C PRO A 657 -23.76 19.29 6.31
N ALA A 658 -23.78 19.51 7.62
CA ALA A 658 -24.39 18.58 8.57
C ALA A 658 -25.92 18.46 8.34
N ALA A 659 -26.61 19.60 8.23
CA ALA A 659 -28.04 19.64 7.90
C ALA A 659 -28.33 19.06 6.51
N GLY A 660 -27.51 19.38 5.50
CA GLY A 660 -27.64 18.84 4.15
C GLY A 660 -27.47 17.32 4.08
N VAL A 661 -26.51 16.76 4.82
CA VAL A 661 -26.29 15.31 4.90
C VAL A 661 -27.41 14.61 5.68
N VAL A 662 -27.89 15.19 6.79
CA VAL A 662 -29.02 14.63 7.55
C VAL A 662 -30.30 14.63 6.71
N ILE A 663 -30.64 15.76 6.07
CA ILE A 663 -31.83 15.88 5.20
C ILE A 663 -31.72 14.94 3.99
N ALA A 664 -30.54 14.79 3.37
CA ALA A 664 -30.33 13.84 2.29
C ALA A 664 -30.46 12.37 2.75
N SER A 665 -30.05 12.09 3.98
CA SER A 665 -30.13 10.75 4.60
C SER A 665 -31.56 10.37 4.94
N GLU A 666 -32.33 11.30 5.53
CA GLU A 666 -33.73 11.10 5.87
C GLU A 666 -34.60 10.94 4.62
N ASN A 667 -34.39 11.78 3.59
CA ASN A 667 -35.10 11.65 2.33
C ASN A 667 -34.77 10.34 1.59
N SER A 668 -33.50 9.90 1.62
CA SER A 668 -33.10 8.62 1.05
C SER A 668 -33.72 7.44 1.82
N ALA A 669 -33.79 7.53 3.15
CA ALA A 669 -34.40 6.51 4.00
C ALA A 669 -35.93 6.44 3.83
N ALA A 670 -36.62 7.57 3.71
CA ALA A 670 -38.06 7.64 3.47
C ALA A 670 -38.43 7.04 2.11
N VAL A 671 -37.68 7.39 1.05
CA VAL A 671 -37.89 6.83 -0.30
C VAL A 671 -37.62 5.33 -0.33
N LEU A 672 -36.60 4.84 0.39
CA LEU A 672 -36.30 3.40 0.49
C LEU A 672 -37.31 2.64 1.35
N TYR A 673 -37.85 3.26 2.41
CA TYR A 673 -38.91 2.69 3.23
C TYR A 673 -40.20 2.51 2.42
N ASP A 674 -40.59 3.52 1.64
CA ASP A 674 -41.72 3.46 0.71
C ASP A 674 -41.49 2.44 -0.41
N LEU A 675 -40.26 2.30 -0.92
CA LEU A 675 -39.93 1.26 -1.91
C LEU A 675 -40.10 -0.16 -1.36
N ARG A 676 -39.87 -0.36 -0.06
CA ARG A 676 -39.89 -1.69 0.56
C ARG A 676 -41.27 -2.06 1.08
N HIS A 677 -42.08 -1.09 1.51
CA HIS A 677 -43.40 -1.33 2.13
C HIS A 677 -44.57 -0.88 1.25
N GLY A 678 -44.36 0.02 0.29
CA GLY A 678 -45.41 0.56 -0.59
C GLY A 678 -45.91 -0.43 -1.65
N ASN A 679 -45.13 -1.46 -1.99
CA ASN A 679 -45.57 -2.52 -2.92
C ASN A 679 -46.52 -3.55 -2.26
N GLY A 680 -46.64 -3.57 -0.93
CA GLY A 680 -47.54 -4.50 -0.24
C GLY A 680 -49.02 -4.09 -0.21
N ARG A 681 -49.36 -2.86 -0.63
CA ARG A 681 -50.72 -2.31 -0.54
C ARG A 681 -51.50 -2.23 -1.86
N ARG A 682 -50.89 -2.57 -3.02
CA ARG A 682 -51.63 -2.64 -4.29
C ARG A 682 -52.18 -4.05 -4.51
N GLY A 683 -53.37 -4.25 -3.97
CA GLY A 683 -54.44 -5.07 -4.55
C GLY A 683 -54.08 -6.49 -4.95
N THR A 684 -54.23 -7.42 -4.02
CA THR A 684 -54.89 -8.68 -4.37
C THR A 684 -56.31 -8.32 -4.80
N ASP A 685 -56.53 -8.09 -6.09
CA ASP A 685 -57.86 -8.24 -6.67
C ASP A 685 -58.12 -9.76 -6.77
N PRO A 686 -59.04 -10.35 -5.99
CA PRO A 686 -59.25 -11.81 -5.97
C PRO A 686 -60.03 -12.31 -7.19
N ARG A 687 -60.24 -11.50 -8.24
CA ARG A 687 -61.07 -11.87 -9.39
C ARG A 687 -60.40 -11.54 -10.72
N SER A 688 -59.52 -12.43 -11.17
CA SER A 688 -59.40 -12.72 -12.61
C SER A 688 -59.01 -14.18 -12.79
N PRO A 689 -59.77 -14.97 -13.57
CA PRO A 689 -59.65 -16.42 -13.69
C PRO A 689 -58.34 -16.90 -14.31
#